data_AF-A0A2D0RCL9-F1
#
_entry.id   AF-A0A2D0RCL9-F1
#
_cell.length_a   1.000
_cell.length_b   1.000
_cell.length_c   1.000
_cell.angle_alpha   90.00
_cell.angle_beta   90.00
_cell.angle_gamma   90.00
#
_symmetry.space_group_name_H-M   'P 1'
#
loop_
_entity.id
_entity.type
_entity.pdbx_description
1 polymer ?
#
loop_
_entity_poly.entity_id
_entity_poly.type
_entity_poly.pdbx_seq_one_letter_code
_entity_poly.pdbx_strand_id
1 'polypeptide(L)'
;MLPRLNWFWLPLFGMLGVVSLVTQAEESEKAVTFSHVYRFNSGCKQDLQAVLPSQDQASEGQVMTVDGEKDIVFKHKIKFPSSSCTCADSEEFKALLYRVNGLEEEVTYLKTQCAQGCCGGSSGVDTSCSGHGVYQQNTCSCKCDAGWEGPDCSISMCPDNCNNNGYCVDGRCVCHAGYTGHDCGLLICPDDCNDKGHCVDGKCVCFEGFSGDTCSMQNCPSDCKENGRCIDGNCHCDEGFFGNDCSMVLGPKGLHVIRVTDVSLLVEWERVKKAEYYLLYYYPHGNEGAIQEIRVPNTENSYLITGLKPGVTYIVQVQAVVKGISSESDRITATTDLSGVEGVRVLGQTEDSIQVDWKNPETEVDYFKLRHASPDGHEKLENVARSQEARTVHTIIGLNPGTEYQITVQAIKGSNEGKPSHTTGVTDIDSTNYLVTRDVTETTVTVIWEKVRAEVDGYILTYSSAEGSSQEIQVGADATSYQLTSLKPGVLYTIFIRAYKGSRLSRNSSTEAETELDAPTNLLVREVTEDSAMVSWDRVQAEIDGYILSYSSADGSSDEVQVGADSTSYQFTGLRPGVTYTVYVWAIKGSRSSRKTTTETETEIDAPKNLKAVDVKSDSAALTWTPPQAQIDGYVLSYRPEDGSMQTVEKNFVAGDTTISLSGLATGKKYVVTLIAYRGSKRSKVVETIFITVEAAYHFPMDCTQIMKNGKMKSGVYTIYVANDRNKPMQVYCDMTTDGGGWLVFQRRNTGKLDFMKRWRQYTQGFGELTDEFWLGLENIHALTNTSTKYEVRFDLGLGSERAYAVYDDFKVGSAKQKFKLTIGNYRGNAGDAMAYHQGRPFTTIDSDNDIALGNCAFTHHGAWWYKNCHLANLNGKFEDNRHSMGVNWEPWKGHLMSLDYTEIMIRPVNTASRKKRSLKRRAAA
;
A
#
# COMPACT_ATOMS: atom_id res chain seq x y z
N MET A 1 -38.88 -19.09 -24.85
CA MET A 1 -39.89 -19.91 -25.56
C MET A 1 -39.38 -21.34 -25.66
N LEU A 2 -40.02 -22.27 -24.96
CA LEU A 2 -40.21 -23.66 -25.43
C LEU A 2 -41.49 -23.67 -26.33
N PRO A 3 -41.86 -24.75 -27.06
CA PRO A 3 -41.37 -26.14 -27.00
C PRO A 3 -41.03 -26.69 -28.42
N ARG A 4 -40.86 -27.99 -28.75
CA ARG A 4 -40.86 -29.30 -28.04
C ARG A 4 -39.54 -30.07 -28.41
N LEU A 5 -39.00 -31.10 -27.72
CA LEU A 5 -39.53 -32.32 -27.09
C LEU A 5 -39.93 -33.41 -28.14
N ASN A 6 -39.34 -34.62 -28.22
CA ASN A 6 -39.34 -35.75 -27.26
C ASN A 6 -38.36 -36.87 -27.74
N TRP A 7 -37.87 -37.86 -26.96
CA TRP A 7 -37.81 -38.09 -25.50
C TRP A 7 -36.97 -39.35 -25.15
N PHE A 8 -36.22 -39.30 -24.03
CA PHE A 8 -36.10 -40.31 -22.95
C PHE A 8 -35.58 -41.75 -23.24
N TRP A 9 -34.86 -42.43 -22.33
CA TRP A 9 -34.15 -42.07 -21.08
C TRP A 9 -33.09 -43.16 -20.74
N LEU A 10 -32.14 -42.80 -19.87
CA LEU A 10 -31.22 -43.67 -19.11
C LEU A 10 -32.00 -44.54 -18.07
N PRO A 11 -31.44 -45.54 -17.29
CA PRO A 11 -30.11 -45.41 -16.66
C PRO A 11 -29.30 -46.64 -16.13
N LEU A 12 -28.08 -46.31 -15.64
CA LEU A 12 -27.41 -46.71 -14.37
C LEU A 12 -26.42 -47.92 -14.27
N PHE A 13 -25.32 -47.61 -13.56
CA PHE A 13 -24.21 -48.43 -13.01
C PHE A 13 -23.26 -49.17 -13.99
N GLY A 14 -21.93 -49.22 -13.78
CA GLY A 14 -21.09 -48.52 -12.80
C GLY A 14 -19.65 -49.08 -12.69
N MET A 15 -18.69 -48.23 -12.28
CA MET A 15 -17.33 -48.53 -11.75
C MET A 15 -16.16 -49.04 -12.65
N LEU A 16 -15.05 -48.28 -12.58
CA LEU A 16 -13.62 -48.67 -12.43
C LEU A 16 -12.86 -49.53 -13.48
N GLY A 17 -11.70 -49.01 -13.91
CA GLY A 17 -10.42 -49.70 -13.63
C GLY A 17 -9.47 -50.11 -14.79
N VAL A 18 -8.53 -49.22 -15.13
CA VAL A 18 -7.07 -49.39 -15.46
C VAL A 18 -6.50 -50.70 -16.10
N VAL A 19 -5.52 -50.53 -17.02
CA VAL A 19 -4.37 -51.41 -17.42
C VAL A 19 -4.47 -52.30 -18.70
N SER A 20 -3.58 -51.99 -19.66
CA SER A 20 -2.82 -52.82 -20.65
C SER A 20 -3.42 -53.72 -21.77
N LEU A 21 -2.78 -53.56 -22.94
CA LEU A 21 -2.33 -54.53 -23.96
C LEU A 21 -3.29 -55.53 -24.68
N VAL A 22 -3.42 -55.32 -26.00
CA VAL A 22 -2.95 -56.18 -27.12
C VAL A 22 -3.59 -57.57 -27.41
N THR A 23 -3.79 -57.83 -28.72
CA THR A 23 -4.03 -59.11 -29.46
C THR A 23 -5.33 -59.91 -29.28
N GLN A 24 -6.10 -60.03 -30.37
CA GLN A 24 -6.41 -61.24 -31.18
C GLN A 24 -7.51 -60.88 -32.22
N ALA A 25 -7.69 -61.51 -33.39
CA ALA A 25 -7.07 -62.67 -34.08
C ALA A 25 -6.92 -62.32 -35.58
N GLU A 26 -6.15 -62.94 -36.49
CA GLU A 26 -5.71 -64.34 -36.71
C GLU A 26 -6.79 -65.36 -37.14
N GLU A 27 -6.99 -65.52 -38.46
CA GLU A 27 -7.34 -66.75 -39.19
C GLU A 27 -7.04 -66.52 -40.69
N SER A 28 -5.96 -67.04 -41.29
CA SER A 28 -5.68 -68.43 -41.73
C SER A 28 -5.93 -68.63 -43.24
N GLU A 29 -4.89 -68.47 -44.07
CA GLU A 29 -4.93 -68.85 -45.50
C GLU A 29 -4.78 -70.37 -45.70
N LYS A 30 -5.51 -70.92 -46.68
CA LYS A 30 -5.53 -72.36 -46.97
C LYS A 30 -4.59 -72.71 -48.14
N ALA A 31 -3.60 -73.57 -47.88
CA ALA A 31 -2.79 -74.19 -48.91
C ALA A 31 -3.32 -75.60 -49.25
N VAL A 32 -3.51 -75.89 -50.54
CA VAL A 32 -3.86 -77.25 -51.02
C VAL A 32 -2.57 -77.97 -51.43
N THR A 33 -2.44 -79.25 -51.04
CA THR A 33 -1.29 -80.10 -51.39
C THR A 33 -1.79 -81.33 -52.12
N PHE A 34 -1.24 -81.61 -53.30
CA PHE A 34 -1.45 -82.88 -54.00
C PHE A 34 -0.24 -83.80 -53.79
N SER A 35 -0.50 -85.11 -53.67
CA SER A 35 0.51 -86.14 -53.44
C SER A 35 0.13 -87.41 -54.21
N HIS A 36 0.99 -87.84 -55.13
CA HIS A 36 0.88 -89.13 -55.82
C HIS A 36 1.91 -90.12 -55.26
N VAL A 37 1.51 -91.39 -55.14
CA VAL A 37 2.35 -92.48 -54.68
C VAL A 37 2.37 -93.56 -55.76
N TYR A 38 3.56 -93.94 -56.22
CA TYR A 38 3.76 -95.05 -57.15
C TYR A 38 4.62 -96.12 -56.49
N ARG A 39 4.08 -97.34 -56.37
CA ARG A 39 4.83 -98.52 -55.92
C ARG A 39 5.28 -99.35 -57.11
N PHE A 40 6.55 -99.73 -57.11
CA PHE A 40 7.12 -100.72 -58.02
C PHE A 40 7.60 -101.93 -57.21
N ASN A 41 7.04 -103.10 -57.47
CA ASN A 41 7.48 -104.36 -56.87
C ASN A 41 8.45 -105.04 -57.87
N SER A 42 9.75 -105.05 -57.57
CA SER A 42 10.78 -105.53 -58.50
C SER A 42 11.30 -106.92 -58.13
N GLY A 43 11.59 -107.73 -59.15
CA GLY A 43 11.78 -109.17 -59.00
C GLY A 43 12.95 -109.78 -59.76
N CYS A 44 14.05 -109.05 -60.00
CA CYS A 44 15.39 -109.64 -60.06
C CYS A 44 16.51 -108.59 -59.93
N LYS A 45 17.75 -109.03 -59.68
CA LYS A 45 18.86 -108.25 -59.09
C LYS A 45 19.97 -107.86 -60.09
N GLN A 46 20.58 -106.70 -59.80
CA GLN A 46 22.00 -106.31 -60.07
C GLN A 46 22.43 -106.14 -61.55
N ASP A 47 23.34 -105.23 -61.91
CA ASP A 47 24.07 -104.20 -61.13
C ASP A 47 24.52 -103.01 -62.04
N LEU A 48 25.12 -101.98 -61.43
CA LEU A 48 25.80 -100.80 -62.06
C LEU A 48 24.91 -99.74 -62.76
N GLN A 49 25.38 -98.50 -63.02
CA GLN A 49 26.03 -97.48 -62.16
C GLN A 49 26.18 -96.17 -62.98
N ALA A 50 25.99 -94.98 -62.37
CA ALA A 50 26.06 -93.64 -62.99
C ALA A 50 24.99 -93.38 -64.09
N VAL A 51 24.57 -92.16 -64.44
CA VAL A 51 25.20 -90.82 -64.42
C VAL A 51 24.17 -89.72 -64.02
N LEU A 52 24.63 -88.66 -63.33
CA LEU A 52 24.04 -87.30 -63.23
C LEU A 52 25.02 -86.33 -63.93
N PRO A 53 24.68 -85.07 -64.32
CA PRO A 53 23.47 -84.24 -64.10
C PRO A 53 22.86 -83.81 -65.48
N SER A 54 22.10 -82.75 -65.74
CA SER A 54 21.94 -81.41 -65.13
C SER A 54 20.67 -80.66 -65.52
N GLN A 55 20.14 -79.88 -64.56
CA GLN A 55 19.28 -78.68 -64.65
C GLN A 55 18.09 -78.71 -65.65
N ASP A 56 16.85 -78.47 -65.22
CA ASP A 56 16.50 -77.35 -64.33
C ASP A 56 15.41 -77.64 -63.29
N GLN A 57 15.34 -76.78 -62.26
CA GLN A 57 14.27 -76.66 -61.25
C GLN A 57 13.91 -77.91 -60.41
N ALA A 58 14.52 -78.01 -59.22
CA ALA A 58 13.86 -78.65 -58.07
C ALA A 58 14.21 -77.97 -56.75
N SER A 59 13.15 -77.64 -56.01
CA SER A 59 13.13 -77.33 -54.58
C SER A 59 14.02 -78.22 -53.71
N GLU A 60 14.63 -77.65 -52.67
CA GLU A 60 15.25 -78.42 -51.59
C GLU A 60 14.27 -79.44 -50.98
N GLY A 61 14.65 -80.72 -50.98
CA GLY A 61 13.89 -81.82 -50.39
C GLY A 61 14.81 -82.85 -49.77
N GLN A 62 14.88 -82.88 -48.43
CA GLN A 62 15.68 -83.86 -47.70
C GLN A 62 15.08 -85.27 -47.77
N VAL A 63 15.96 -86.27 -47.86
CA VAL A 63 15.62 -87.70 -47.76
C VAL A 63 15.87 -88.19 -46.34
N MET A 64 14.91 -88.92 -45.76
CA MET A 64 15.08 -89.68 -44.52
C MET A 64 14.81 -91.16 -44.77
N THR A 65 15.58 -92.04 -44.13
CA THR A 65 15.45 -93.50 -44.25
C THR A 65 15.26 -94.18 -42.89
N VAL A 66 14.17 -94.95 -42.78
CA VAL A 66 13.97 -95.98 -41.76
C VAL A 66 13.20 -97.14 -42.43
N ASP A 67 13.62 -98.38 -42.18
CA ASP A 67 12.95 -99.66 -42.51
C ASP A 67 12.64 -100.00 -43.99
N GLY A 68 13.69 -100.45 -44.70
CA GLY A 68 13.63 -101.67 -45.53
C GLY A 68 12.98 -101.63 -46.92
N GLU A 69 11.91 -100.85 -47.12
CA GLU A 69 11.17 -100.75 -48.38
C GLU A 69 11.12 -99.28 -48.86
N LYS A 70 11.50 -99.02 -50.12
CA LYS A 70 11.69 -97.65 -50.64
C LYS A 70 10.45 -97.11 -51.36
N ASP A 71 9.47 -96.60 -50.60
CA ASP A 71 8.44 -95.70 -51.14
C ASP A 71 9.07 -94.30 -51.39
N ILE A 72 8.96 -93.74 -52.60
CA ILE A 72 9.38 -92.36 -52.92
C ILE A 72 8.13 -91.47 -52.97
N VAL A 73 8.09 -90.43 -52.12
CA VAL A 73 6.98 -89.49 -52.02
C VAL A 73 7.40 -88.11 -52.53
N PHE A 74 6.87 -87.71 -53.69
CA PHE A 74 6.99 -86.32 -54.16
C PHE A 74 5.82 -85.49 -53.62
N LYS A 75 6.13 -84.39 -52.93
CA LYS A 75 5.18 -83.34 -52.55
C LYS A 75 5.42 -82.13 -53.45
N HIS A 76 4.37 -81.56 -54.02
CA HIS A 76 4.46 -80.29 -54.75
C HIS A 76 3.61 -79.24 -54.03
N LYS A 77 4.18 -78.04 -53.85
CA LYS A 77 3.61 -76.98 -53.02
C LYS A 77 3.57 -75.67 -53.82
N ILE A 78 2.56 -75.55 -54.67
CA ILE A 78 2.37 -74.39 -55.55
C ILE A 78 1.62 -73.29 -54.78
N LYS A 79 2.08 -72.04 -54.90
CA LYS A 79 1.43 -70.84 -54.34
C LYS A 79 1.03 -69.92 -55.49
N PHE A 80 -0.19 -69.38 -55.45
CA PHE A 80 -0.65 -68.35 -56.37
C PHE A 80 -0.50 -66.95 -55.74
N PRO A 81 -0.07 -65.92 -56.49
CA PRO A 81 -0.50 -64.55 -56.25
C PRO A 81 -1.93 -64.41 -56.81
N SER A 82 -2.88 -63.66 -56.28
CA SER A 82 -2.92 -62.60 -55.27
C SER A 82 -4.41 -62.21 -55.12
N SER A 83 -4.69 -61.07 -54.50
CA SER A 83 -5.98 -60.36 -54.52
C SER A 83 -6.82 -60.46 -55.81
N SER A 84 -8.15 -60.44 -55.61
CA SER A 84 -9.26 -60.33 -56.59
C SER A 84 -9.44 -61.49 -57.58
N CYS A 85 -10.30 -62.44 -57.21
CA CYS A 85 -11.00 -63.29 -58.16
C CYS A 85 -12.07 -62.47 -58.93
N THR A 86 -11.95 -62.40 -60.25
CA THR A 86 -13.08 -62.21 -61.17
C THR A 86 -12.92 -63.14 -62.37
N CYS A 87 -13.43 -64.37 -62.24
CA CYS A 87 -13.45 -65.34 -63.34
C CYS A 87 -14.87 -65.90 -63.56
N ALA A 88 -15.56 -65.32 -64.53
CA ALA A 88 -16.47 -66.00 -65.43
C ALA A 88 -16.31 -65.31 -66.80
N ASP A 89 -16.56 -66.05 -67.89
CA ASP A 89 -16.58 -65.54 -69.28
C ASP A 89 -15.22 -65.19 -69.92
N SER A 90 -14.28 -66.14 -69.90
CA SER A 90 -13.21 -66.27 -70.91
C SER A 90 -13.39 -67.62 -71.65
N GLU A 91 -13.49 -67.56 -72.98
CA GLU A 91 -13.71 -68.74 -73.82
C GLU A 91 -12.44 -69.62 -73.96
N GLU A 92 -11.26 -69.11 -73.61
CA GLU A 92 -10.01 -69.89 -73.65
C GLU A 92 -10.01 -71.09 -72.69
N PHE A 93 -10.73 -71.02 -71.55
CA PHE A 93 -10.80 -72.13 -70.58
C PHE A 93 -11.66 -73.31 -71.07
N LYS A 94 -12.62 -73.09 -71.98
CA LYS A 94 -13.44 -74.17 -72.57
C LYS A 94 -12.71 -74.92 -73.69
N ALA A 95 -11.77 -74.29 -74.39
CA ALA A 95 -11.02 -74.90 -75.48
C ALA A 95 -9.96 -75.92 -75.01
N LEU A 96 -9.42 -75.74 -73.80
CA LEU A 96 -8.43 -76.66 -73.20
C LEU A 96 -9.06 -77.97 -72.68
N LEU A 97 -10.33 -77.94 -72.27
CA LEU A 97 -11.04 -79.11 -71.73
C LEU A 97 -11.39 -80.16 -72.81
N TYR A 98 -11.32 -79.80 -74.11
CA TYR A 98 -11.70 -80.68 -75.22
C TYR A 98 -10.53 -81.43 -75.89
N ARG A 99 -9.27 -81.12 -75.54
CA ARG A 99 -8.07 -81.77 -76.12
C ARG A 99 -7.39 -82.80 -75.22
N VAL A 100 -7.91 -82.99 -74.00
CA VAL A 100 -7.36 -83.94 -73.00
C VAL A 100 -8.07 -85.32 -73.05
N ASN A 101 -9.31 -85.39 -73.56
CA ASN A 101 -10.08 -86.64 -73.66
C ASN A 101 -9.87 -87.43 -74.98
N GLY A 102 -8.74 -87.26 -75.67
CA GLY A 102 -8.54 -87.76 -77.04
C GLY A 102 -7.37 -88.73 -77.26
N LEU A 103 -6.63 -89.12 -76.21
CA LEU A 103 -5.36 -89.86 -76.34
C LEU A 103 -5.25 -91.11 -75.43
N GLU A 104 -6.36 -91.58 -74.85
CA GLU A 104 -6.40 -92.83 -74.06
C GLU A 104 -6.87 -94.07 -74.84
N GLU A 105 -7.20 -93.98 -76.14
CA GLU A 105 -7.77 -95.11 -76.90
C GLU A 105 -6.82 -95.83 -77.89
N GLU A 106 -5.66 -95.28 -78.29
CA GLU A 106 -4.80 -95.91 -79.31
C GLU A 106 -3.72 -96.88 -78.79
N VAL A 107 -3.50 -97.00 -77.47
CA VAL A 107 -2.42 -97.84 -76.91
C VAL A 107 -2.89 -99.27 -76.55
N THR A 108 -4.19 -99.55 -76.63
CA THR A 108 -4.81 -100.83 -76.18
C THR A 108 -5.00 -101.86 -77.31
N TYR A 109 -4.25 -101.74 -78.42
CA TYR A 109 -4.34 -102.67 -79.56
C TYR A 109 -3.10 -103.56 -79.78
N LEU A 110 -1.90 -103.14 -79.34
CA LEU A 110 -0.63 -103.77 -79.73
C LEU A 110 -0.02 -104.76 -78.72
N LYS A 111 -0.75 -105.20 -77.69
CA LYS A 111 -0.16 -105.93 -76.55
C LYS A 111 -0.68 -107.35 -76.26
N THR A 112 -1.37 -107.99 -77.22
CA THR A 112 -2.10 -109.26 -76.95
C THR A 112 -1.95 -110.40 -77.96
N GLN A 113 -1.05 -110.35 -78.96
CA GLN A 113 -0.83 -111.49 -79.88
C GLN A 113 0.64 -111.74 -80.26
N CYS A 114 1.40 -112.40 -79.36
CA CYS A 114 2.54 -113.25 -79.76
C CYS A 114 2.97 -114.19 -78.61
N ALA A 115 2.52 -115.45 -78.63
CA ALA A 115 2.95 -116.48 -77.70
C ALA A 115 2.68 -117.91 -78.23
N GLN A 116 3.57 -118.43 -79.08
CA GLN A 116 3.77 -119.89 -79.30
C GLN A 116 5.07 -120.16 -80.08
N GLY A 117 5.73 -121.29 -79.82
CA GLY A 117 7.08 -121.62 -80.27
C GLY A 117 7.18 -122.67 -81.39
N CYS A 118 8.42 -123.04 -81.73
CA CYS A 118 8.79 -123.71 -82.98
C CYS A 118 8.43 -125.22 -83.08
N CYS A 119 8.07 -125.63 -84.31
CA CYS A 119 8.20 -126.98 -84.88
C CYS A 119 7.52 -128.16 -84.14
N GLY A 120 6.20 -128.32 -84.36
CA GLY A 120 5.49 -129.58 -84.14
C GLY A 120 4.48 -129.87 -85.26
N GLY A 121 4.75 -130.85 -86.12
CA GLY A 121 3.84 -131.21 -87.22
C GLY A 121 4.50 -131.86 -88.45
N SER A 122 5.32 -132.89 -88.27
CA SER A 122 6.05 -133.56 -89.35
C SER A 122 5.14 -134.27 -90.37
N SER A 123 5.45 -134.14 -91.67
CA SER A 123 5.13 -135.14 -92.72
C SER A 123 5.92 -134.84 -94.01
N GLY A 124 6.92 -135.68 -94.33
CA GLY A 124 7.54 -135.72 -95.67
C GLY A 124 8.98 -135.21 -95.79
N VAL A 125 9.93 -135.79 -95.06
CA VAL A 125 11.37 -135.48 -95.20
C VAL A 125 12.11 -136.67 -95.83
N ASP A 126 12.85 -136.43 -96.92
CA ASP A 126 13.95 -137.31 -97.33
C ASP A 126 15.16 -137.06 -96.42
N THR A 127 15.48 -138.05 -95.58
CA THR A 127 16.52 -137.94 -94.56
C THR A 127 17.95 -138.19 -95.09
N SER A 128 18.16 -138.19 -96.43
CA SER A 128 19.46 -138.50 -97.05
C SER A 128 20.30 -137.31 -97.51
N CYS A 129 19.72 -136.09 -97.61
CA CYS A 129 20.42 -134.84 -97.94
C CYS A 129 21.36 -134.90 -99.17
N SER A 130 20.96 -135.66 -100.20
CA SER A 130 21.70 -135.91 -101.46
C SER A 130 23.19 -136.31 -101.32
N GLY A 131 23.63 -136.75 -100.14
CA GLY A 131 25.04 -137.04 -99.86
C GLY A 131 25.96 -135.82 -99.68
N HIS A 132 25.42 -134.59 -99.66
CA HIS A 132 26.16 -133.33 -99.54
C HIS A 132 25.73 -132.47 -98.34
N GLY A 133 25.23 -133.14 -97.29
CA GLY A 133 24.82 -132.51 -96.04
C GLY A 133 24.41 -133.51 -94.97
N VAL A 134 24.07 -132.99 -93.77
CA VAL A 134 23.64 -133.79 -92.61
C VAL A 134 22.25 -133.32 -92.13
N TYR A 135 21.34 -134.26 -91.94
CA TYR A 135 19.97 -133.97 -91.50
C TYR A 135 19.90 -133.55 -90.03
N GLN A 136 19.19 -132.44 -89.73
CA GLN A 136 19.08 -131.88 -88.38
C GLN A 136 17.67 -132.06 -87.79
N GLN A 137 17.56 -132.88 -86.75
CA GLN A 137 16.29 -133.20 -86.09
C GLN A 137 15.64 -132.01 -85.36
N ASN A 138 16.42 -130.98 -85.01
CA ASN A 138 15.95 -129.83 -84.23
C ASN A 138 15.23 -128.77 -85.09
N THR A 139 15.42 -128.80 -86.41
CA THR A 139 14.88 -127.84 -87.39
C THR A 139 14.10 -128.52 -88.53
N CYS A 140 14.08 -129.86 -88.57
CA CYS A 140 13.44 -130.66 -89.62
C CYS A 140 13.95 -130.37 -91.04
N SER A 141 15.25 -130.09 -91.19
CA SER A 141 15.88 -129.71 -92.46
C SER A 141 17.26 -130.36 -92.68
N CYS A 142 17.67 -130.46 -93.94
CA CYS A 142 19.05 -130.80 -94.31
C CYS A 142 19.97 -129.58 -94.13
N LYS A 143 21.11 -129.77 -93.47
CA LYS A 143 22.19 -128.78 -93.41
C LYS A 143 23.24 -129.14 -94.46
N CYS A 144 23.35 -128.34 -95.50
CA CYS A 144 24.31 -128.52 -96.59
C CYS A 144 25.73 -128.15 -96.17
N ASP A 145 26.71 -128.80 -96.79
CA ASP A 145 28.12 -128.43 -96.65
C ASP A 145 28.41 -127.10 -97.37
N ALA A 146 29.41 -126.35 -96.87
CA ALA A 146 29.67 -124.99 -97.32
C ALA A 146 29.99 -124.93 -98.83
N GLY A 147 29.33 -123.99 -99.54
CA GLY A 147 29.38 -123.89 -101.00
C GLY A 147 28.18 -124.53 -101.71
N TRP A 148 27.33 -125.26 -100.97
CA TRP A 148 26.12 -125.91 -101.51
C TRP A 148 24.83 -125.41 -100.84
N GLU A 149 23.77 -125.28 -101.63
CA GLU A 149 22.43 -124.86 -101.21
C GLU A 149 21.30 -125.69 -101.86
N GLY A 150 20.06 -125.34 -101.55
CA GLY A 150 18.86 -126.09 -101.93
C GLY A 150 18.33 -126.98 -100.79
N PRO A 151 17.03 -127.33 -100.79
CA PRO A 151 16.40 -128.07 -99.68
C PRO A 151 16.95 -129.49 -99.50
N ASP A 152 17.60 -130.03 -100.54
CA ASP A 152 18.27 -131.33 -100.58
C ASP A 152 19.79 -131.22 -100.87
N CYS A 153 20.37 -130.01 -100.84
CA CYS A 153 21.81 -129.74 -101.01
C CYS A 153 22.41 -130.05 -102.40
N SER A 154 21.84 -129.45 -103.46
CA SER A 154 22.13 -129.78 -104.86
C SER A 154 22.64 -128.62 -105.76
N ILE A 155 22.87 -127.41 -105.23
CA ILE A 155 23.13 -126.15 -106.01
C ILE A 155 24.36 -125.39 -105.44
N SER A 156 25.08 -124.54 -106.21
CA SER A 156 26.29 -123.77 -105.76
C SER A 156 26.28 -122.27 -106.14
N MET A 157 26.78 -121.33 -105.29
CA MET A 157 26.58 -119.86 -105.46
C MET A 157 27.80 -118.93 -105.08
N CYS A 158 27.89 -117.74 -105.71
CA CYS A 158 28.77 -116.58 -105.37
C CYS A 158 27.94 -115.39 -104.81
N PRO A 159 28.45 -114.54 -103.88
CA PRO A 159 27.72 -113.36 -103.38
C PRO A 159 27.53 -112.23 -104.41
N ASP A 160 26.27 -111.83 -104.65
CA ASP A 160 25.79 -110.65 -105.41
C ASP A 160 26.52 -110.31 -106.72
N ASN A 161 27.12 -111.32 -107.36
CA ASN A 161 27.96 -111.20 -108.55
C ASN A 161 29.00 -110.06 -108.46
N CYS A 162 29.50 -109.79 -107.23
CA CYS A 162 30.46 -108.73 -106.89
C CYS A 162 30.02 -107.30 -107.25
N ASN A 163 28.71 -107.02 -107.29
CA ASN A 163 28.10 -105.72 -107.64
C ASN A 163 28.62 -105.08 -108.96
N ASN A 164 29.21 -105.88 -109.86
CA ASN A 164 29.99 -105.43 -111.03
C ASN A 164 31.22 -104.55 -110.72
N ASN A 165 31.60 -104.38 -109.45
CA ASN A 165 32.78 -103.65 -108.99
C ASN A 165 33.95 -104.60 -108.61
N GLY A 166 33.88 -105.85 -109.07
CA GLY A 166 34.87 -106.88 -108.81
C GLY A 166 34.62 -108.17 -109.61
N TYR A 167 35.45 -109.19 -109.37
CA TYR A 167 35.40 -110.50 -110.04
C TYR A 167 35.14 -111.62 -109.01
N CYS A 168 34.27 -112.61 -109.32
CA CYS A 168 34.09 -113.79 -108.46
C CYS A 168 35.05 -114.92 -108.85
N VAL A 169 35.74 -115.48 -107.87
CA VAL A 169 36.55 -116.71 -107.97
C VAL A 169 36.24 -117.57 -106.74
N ASP A 170 35.95 -118.85 -106.94
CA ASP A 170 35.69 -119.85 -105.87
C ASP A 170 34.77 -119.36 -104.74
N GLY A 171 33.66 -118.68 -105.10
CA GLY A 171 32.66 -118.18 -104.15
C GLY A 171 33.01 -116.87 -103.45
N ARG A 172 34.05 -116.13 -103.87
CA ARG A 172 34.47 -114.86 -103.24
C ARG A 172 34.79 -113.76 -104.25
N CYS A 173 34.48 -112.52 -103.87
CA CYS A 173 34.68 -111.31 -104.68
C CYS A 173 36.02 -110.60 -104.40
N VAL A 174 36.60 -110.00 -105.46
CA VAL A 174 37.82 -109.16 -105.40
C VAL A 174 37.55 -107.80 -106.04
N CYS A 175 37.70 -106.72 -105.26
CA CYS A 175 37.18 -105.38 -105.59
C CYS A 175 38.13 -104.45 -106.37
N HIS A 176 37.54 -103.51 -107.11
CA HIS A 176 38.24 -102.45 -107.83
C HIS A 176 38.68 -101.30 -106.92
N ALA A 177 39.73 -100.56 -107.33
CA ALA A 177 40.30 -99.47 -106.53
C ALA A 177 39.28 -98.34 -106.28
N GLY A 178 39.25 -97.83 -105.04
CA GLY A 178 38.26 -96.86 -104.57
C GLY A 178 37.03 -97.50 -103.91
N TYR A 179 36.86 -98.82 -104.04
CA TYR A 179 35.77 -99.59 -103.44
C TYR A 179 36.27 -100.62 -102.43
N THR A 180 35.50 -100.84 -101.37
CA THR A 180 35.73 -101.84 -100.31
C THR A 180 34.42 -102.54 -99.94
N GLY A 181 34.48 -103.46 -98.97
CA GLY A 181 33.36 -104.33 -98.57
C GLY A 181 33.42 -105.73 -99.18
N HIS A 182 32.66 -106.67 -98.63
CA HIS A 182 32.71 -108.10 -99.00
C HIS A 182 32.17 -108.43 -100.40
N ASP A 183 31.49 -107.45 -100.99
CA ASP A 183 30.69 -107.44 -102.22
C ASP A 183 31.04 -106.21 -103.08
N CYS A 184 32.04 -105.41 -102.66
CA CYS A 184 32.57 -104.24 -103.39
C CYS A 184 31.64 -103.01 -103.48
N GLY A 185 30.81 -102.77 -102.45
CA GLY A 185 29.81 -101.69 -102.42
C GLY A 185 30.18 -100.34 -101.78
N LEU A 186 31.33 -100.18 -101.09
CA LEU A 186 31.59 -99.03 -100.19
C LEU A 186 32.76 -98.12 -100.62
N LEU A 187 32.65 -96.80 -100.41
CA LEU A 187 33.71 -95.78 -100.64
C LEU A 187 34.50 -95.43 -99.36
N ILE A 188 35.66 -94.77 -99.49
CA ILE A 188 36.59 -94.42 -98.39
C ILE A 188 36.48 -92.92 -98.01
N CYS A 189 36.55 -92.60 -96.71
CA CYS A 189 36.41 -91.23 -96.15
C CYS A 189 37.69 -90.69 -95.46
N PRO A 190 37.86 -89.36 -95.30
CA PRO A 190 39.02 -88.76 -94.62
C PRO A 190 38.99 -88.94 -93.09
N ASP A 191 40.08 -89.44 -92.51
CA ASP A 191 40.36 -89.57 -91.05
C ASP A 191 39.22 -90.13 -90.18
N ASP A 192 38.33 -90.94 -90.79
CA ASP A 192 37.12 -91.53 -90.19
C ASP A 192 36.30 -90.57 -89.31
N CYS A 193 36.29 -89.28 -89.68
CA CYS A 193 35.61 -88.20 -88.95
C CYS A 193 35.97 -88.09 -87.44
N ASN A 194 37.16 -88.57 -87.05
CA ASN A 194 37.68 -88.61 -85.66
C ASN A 194 36.72 -89.22 -84.63
N ASP A 195 35.82 -90.14 -85.02
CA ASP A 195 34.71 -90.65 -84.18
C ASP A 195 33.77 -89.55 -83.62
N LYS A 196 33.77 -88.34 -84.20
CA LYS A 196 32.95 -87.17 -83.80
C LYS A 196 31.95 -86.72 -84.86
N GLY A 197 31.72 -87.55 -85.86
CA GLY A 197 30.69 -87.35 -86.87
C GLY A 197 30.35 -88.61 -87.64
N HIS A 198 29.39 -88.51 -88.55
CA HIS A 198 29.09 -89.53 -89.54
C HIS A 198 29.77 -89.21 -90.87
N CYS A 199 30.37 -90.20 -91.54
CA CYS A 199 30.74 -90.02 -92.94
C CYS A 199 29.53 -90.24 -93.86
N VAL A 200 29.25 -89.27 -94.72
CA VAL A 200 28.23 -89.33 -95.78
C VAL A 200 28.86 -88.80 -97.07
N ASP A 201 28.78 -89.58 -98.15
CA ASP A 201 29.34 -89.23 -99.48
C ASP A 201 30.79 -88.72 -99.47
N GLY A 202 31.64 -89.30 -98.61
CA GLY A 202 33.06 -88.92 -98.48
C GLY A 202 33.33 -87.62 -97.71
N LYS A 203 32.33 -87.08 -97.00
CA LYS A 203 32.46 -85.91 -96.10
C LYS A 203 31.95 -86.22 -94.69
N CYS A 204 32.49 -85.51 -93.71
CA CYS A 204 32.11 -85.64 -92.30
C CYS A 204 30.98 -84.69 -91.91
N VAL A 205 30.01 -85.19 -91.16
CA VAL A 205 28.90 -84.43 -90.55
C VAL A 205 28.99 -84.59 -89.03
N CYS A 206 29.28 -83.51 -88.32
CA CYS A 206 29.69 -83.57 -86.90
C CYS A 206 28.52 -83.70 -85.93
N PHE A 207 28.78 -84.33 -84.78
CA PHE A 207 27.83 -84.42 -83.67
C PHE A 207 27.64 -83.07 -82.96
N GLU A 208 26.50 -82.94 -82.26
CA GLU A 208 26.18 -81.73 -81.50
C GLU A 208 27.28 -81.42 -80.47
N GLY A 209 27.70 -80.16 -80.42
CA GLY A 209 28.86 -79.72 -79.64
C GLY A 209 30.21 -79.81 -80.35
N PHE A 210 30.28 -80.36 -81.57
CA PHE A 210 31.51 -80.44 -82.37
C PHE A 210 31.39 -79.77 -83.76
N SER A 211 32.51 -79.33 -84.33
CA SER A 211 32.57 -78.63 -85.62
C SER A 211 33.92 -78.80 -86.35
N GLY A 212 33.98 -78.35 -87.61
CA GLY A 212 35.16 -78.43 -88.50
C GLY A 212 35.12 -79.59 -89.50
N ASP A 213 35.91 -79.50 -90.57
CA ASP A 213 35.87 -80.46 -91.71
C ASP A 213 36.20 -81.91 -91.32
N THR A 214 36.86 -82.12 -90.19
CA THR A 214 37.18 -83.43 -89.59
C THR A 214 36.53 -83.64 -88.21
N CYS A 215 35.58 -82.77 -87.83
CA CYS A 215 34.83 -82.80 -86.57
C CYS A 215 35.67 -82.73 -85.28
N SER A 216 36.80 -82.03 -85.35
CA SER A 216 37.82 -81.97 -84.30
C SER A 216 37.72 -80.78 -83.34
N MET A 217 36.85 -79.78 -83.59
CA MET A 217 36.67 -78.60 -82.72
C MET A 217 35.45 -78.77 -81.81
N GLN A 218 35.49 -78.25 -80.57
CA GLN A 218 34.40 -78.34 -79.59
C GLN A 218 33.79 -76.96 -79.28
N ASN A 219 32.47 -76.86 -79.23
CA ASN A 219 31.73 -75.60 -79.07
C ASN A 219 31.54 -75.22 -77.58
N CYS A 220 31.44 -73.91 -77.27
CA CYS A 220 31.23 -73.40 -75.90
C CYS A 220 29.85 -72.75 -75.65
N PRO A 221 29.39 -72.67 -74.38
CA PRO A 221 28.11 -72.05 -74.02
C PRO A 221 27.97 -70.60 -74.52
N SER A 222 26.97 -70.34 -75.37
CA SER A 222 26.69 -69.02 -75.97
C SER A 222 27.90 -68.30 -76.59
N ASP A 223 28.90 -69.05 -77.09
CA ASP A 223 30.18 -68.51 -77.57
C ASP A 223 30.84 -67.51 -76.60
N CYS A 224 30.68 -67.76 -75.29
CA CYS A 224 31.18 -66.94 -74.20
C CYS A 224 30.76 -65.45 -74.27
N LYS A 225 29.65 -65.16 -74.97
CA LYS A 225 29.08 -63.81 -75.19
C LYS A 225 30.08 -62.78 -75.72
N GLU A 226 31.10 -63.20 -76.47
CA GLU A 226 32.23 -62.35 -76.91
C GLU A 226 33.02 -61.69 -75.74
N ASN A 227 32.85 -62.21 -74.52
CA ASN A 227 33.42 -61.71 -73.26
C ASN A 227 34.31 -62.76 -72.59
N GLY A 228 34.86 -63.70 -73.37
CA GLY A 228 35.77 -64.74 -72.91
C GLY A 228 36.29 -65.56 -74.07
N ARG A 229 37.11 -66.57 -73.75
CA ARG A 229 37.65 -67.52 -74.72
C ARG A 229 37.10 -68.91 -74.47
N CYS A 230 36.65 -69.56 -75.54
CA CYS A 230 36.31 -70.97 -75.52
C CYS A 230 37.60 -71.81 -75.42
N ILE A 231 37.74 -72.59 -74.34
CA ILE A 231 38.85 -73.53 -74.13
C ILE A 231 38.23 -74.83 -73.60
N ASP A 232 38.41 -75.93 -74.32
CA ASP A 232 37.93 -77.28 -73.97
C ASP A 232 36.44 -77.30 -73.52
N GLY A 233 35.57 -76.66 -74.29
CA GLY A 233 34.13 -76.56 -74.02
C GLY A 233 33.72 -75.64 -72.86
N ASN A 234 34.68 -74.98 -72.20
CA ASN A 234 34.44 -74.07 -71.09
C ASN A 234 34.79 -72.62 -71.46
N CYS A 235 34.00 -71.66 -70.95
CA CYS A 235 34.28 -70.25 -71.14
C CYS A 235 35.25 -69.71 -70.10
N HIS A 236 36.43 -69.28 -70.54
CA HIS A 236 37.39 -68.55 -69.72
C HIS A 236 37.18 -67.05 -69.92
N CYS A 237 36.51 -66.40 -68.96
CA CYS A 237 36.03 -65.02 -69.10
C CYS A 237 37.17 -63.98 -69.15
N ASP A 238 36.93 -62.93 -69.93
CA ASP A 238 37.74 -61.71 -69.94
C ASP A 238 37.74 -61.05 -68.55
N GLU A 239 38.84 -60.38 -68.20
CA GLU A 239 38.97 -59.68 -66.92
C GLU A 239 37.85 -58.63 -66.74
N GLY A 240 36.97 -58.85 -65.75
CA GLY A 240 35.78 -58.04 -65.47
C GLY A 240 34.47 -58.81 -65.57
N PHE A 241 34.46 -59.93 -66.32
CA PHE A 241 33.30 -60.79 -66.53
C PHE A 241 33.42 -62.10 -65.72
N PHE A 242 32.26 -62.68 -65.38
CA PHE A 242 32.16 -63.99 -64.74
C PHE A 242 30.83 -64.68 -65.11
N GLY A 243 30.61 -65.87 -64.57
CA GLY A 243 29.50 -66.76 -64.94
C GLY A 243 29.97 -67.92 -65.83
N ASN A 244 29.05 -68.81 -66.19
CA ASN A 244 29.34 -69.97 -67.05
C ASN A 244 29.47 -69.60 -68.55
N ASP A 245 28.87 -68.48 -68.96
CA ASP A 245 28.90 -67.95 -70.33
C ASP A 245 29.50 -66.52 -70.41
N CYS A 246 30.10 -66.03 -69.32
CA CYS A 246 30.70 -64.69 -69.20
C CYS A 246 29.72 -63.51 -69.36
N SER A 247 28.42 -63.71 -69.09
CA SER A 247 27.41 -62.65 -69.13
C SER A 247 27.36 -61.72 -67.90
N MET A 248 27.98 -62.08 -66.77
CA MET A 248 27.83 -61.34 -65.51
C MET A 248 29.02 -60.41 -65.23
N VAL A 249 28.74 -59.24 -64.64
CA VAL A 249 29.74 -58.22 -64.25
C VAL A 249 29.78 -58.06 -62.74
N LEU A 250 30.98 -58.00 -62.15
CA LEU A 250 31.12 -57.87 -60.68
C LEU A 250 30.54 -56.54 -60.19
N GLY A 251 29.62 -56.61 -59.24
CA GLY A 251 29.04 -55.43 -58.62
C GLY A 251 30.01 -54.69 -57.68
N PRO A 252 29.83 -53.36 -57.52
CA PRO A 252 30.47 -52.61 -56.44
C PRO A 252 30.04 -53.18 -55.08
N LYS A 253 30.85 -52.98 -54.06
CA LYS A 253 30.59 -53.45 -52.69
C LYS A 253 30.96 -52.38 -51.68
N GLY A 254 30.47 -52.53 -50.46
CA GLY A 254 30.81 -51.62 -49.36
C GLY A 254 30.29 -50.20 -49.57
N LEU A 255 29.16 -50.06 -50.28
CA LEU A 255 28.46 -48.78 -50.37
C LEU A 255 28.11 -48.32 -48.94
N HIS A 256 28.56 -47.12 -48.57
CA HIS A 256 28.31 -46.54 -47.25
C HIS A 256 28.28 -45.01 -47.30
N VAL A 257 27.81 -44.37 -46.23
CA VAL A 257 27.77 -42.91 -46.10
C VAL A 257 29.01 -42.44 -45.34
N ILE A 258 29.75 -41.50 -45.93
CA ILE A 258 30.87 -40.80 -45.27
C ILE A 258 30.37 -39.61 -44.45
N ARG A 259 29.49 -38.79 -45.05
CA ARG A 259 29.00 -37.55 -44.43
C ARG A 259 27.55 -37.28 -44.77
N VAL A 260 26.76 -37.03 -43.73
CA VAL A 260 25.38 -36.53 -43.81
C VAL A 260 25.39 -35.01 -43.61
N THR A 261 24.43 -34.35 -44.24
CA THR A 261 23.99 -32.98 -43.92
C THR A 261 22.47 -32.94 -44.10
N ASP A 262 21.86 -31.78 -43.89
CA ASP A 262 20.44 -31.56 -44.11
C ASP A 262 20.04 -31.54 -45.60
N VAL A 263 20.98 -31.29 -46.53
CA VAL A 263 20.68 -31.18 -47.98
C VAL A 263 21.59 -32.01 -48.89
N SER A 264 22.51 -32.80 -48.33
CA SER A 264 23.44 -33.64 -49.10
C SER A 264 23.91 -34.89 -48.36
N LEU A 265 24.20 -35.94 -49.12
CA LEU A 265 24.78 -37.21 -48.68
C LEU A 265 26.06 -37.47 -49.48
N LEU A 266 27.19 -37.63 -48.80
CA LEU A 266 28.43 -38.13 -49.42
C LEU A 266 28.49 -39.65 -49.23
N VAL A 267 28.42 -40.39 -50.33
CA VAL A 267 28.49 -41.86 -50.34
C VAL A 267 29.77 -42.35 -51.00
N GLU A 268 30.28 -43.51 -50.61
CA GLU A 268 31.48 -44.16 -51.16
C GLU A 268 31.29 -45.68 -51.27
N TRP A 269 31.92 -46.30 -52.27
CA TRP A 269 31.92 -47.73 -52.54
C TRP A 269 33.31 -48.22 -52.99
N GLU A 270 33.51 -49.54 -53.01
CA GLU A 270 34.72 -50.19 -53.52
C GLU A 270 34.79 -50.16 -55.05
N ARG A 271 35.99 -49.91 -55.60
CA ARG A 271 36.21 -49.83 -57.05
C ARG A 271 36.10 -51.20 -57.71
N VAL A 272 35.23 -51.31 -58.72
CA VAL A 272 35.14 -52.46 -59.62
C VAL A 272 36.21 -52.35 -60.70
N LYS A 273 37.03 -53.40 -60.84
CA LYS A 273 38.03 -53.48 -61.92
C LYS A 273 37.33 -53.48 -63.28
N LYS A 274 37.88 -52.74 -64.25
CA LYS A 274 37.40 -52.64 -65.65
C LYS A 274 36.01 -51.98 -65.83
N ALA A 275 35.37 -51.50 -64.77
CA ALA A 275 34.21 -50.62 -64.88
C ALA A 275 34.55 -49.42 -65.78
N GLU A 276 33.68 -49.11 -66.73
CA GLU A 276 33.76 -47.91 -67.57
C GLU A 276 33.21 -46.68 -66.82
N TYR A 277 32.15 -46.92 -66.04
CA TYR A 277 31.48 -45.95 -65.17
C TYR A 277 30.60 -46.70 -64.17
N TYR A 278 30.08 -45.97 -63.19
CA TYR A 278 29.03 -46.44 -62.29
C TYR A 278 27.71 -45.72 -62.59
N LEU A 279 26.60 -46.41 -62.36
CA LEU A 279 25.27 -45.83 -62.32
C LEU A 279 24.83 -45.77 -60.85
N LEU A 280 24.66 -44.55 -60.35
CA LEU A 280 24.20 -44.26 -59.00
C LEU A 280 22.72 -43.83 -59.07
N TYR A 281 21.87 -44.60 -58.40
CA TYR A 281 20.45 -44.31 -58.28
C TYR A 281 20.13 -43.81 -56.88
N TYR A 282 19.31 -42.75 -56.76
CA TYR A 282 18.79 -42.33 -55.46
C TYR A 282 17.34 -41.84 -55.54
N TYR A 283 16.58 -42.12 -54.48
CA TYR A 283 15.18 -41.72 -54.36
C TYR A 283 14.72 -41.66 -52.89
N PRO A 284 13.72 -40.83 -52.54
CA PRO A 284 13.12 -40.84 -51.21
C PRO A 284 12.49 -42.21 -50.92
N HIS A 285 12.71 -42.72 -49.70
CA HIS A 285 12.13 -43.98 -49.24
C HIS A 285 10.59 -43.93 -49.32
N GLY A 286 9.99 -44.91 -50.01
CA GLY A 286 8.54 -44.94 -50.28
C GLY A 286 8.09 -44.16 -51.54
N ASN A 287 9.00 -43.53 -52.29
CA ASN A 287 8.69 -42.88 -53.57
C ASN A 287 9.62 -43.35 -54.70
N GLU A 288 9.41 -44.58 -55.16
CA GLU A 288 10.15 -45.21 -56.27
C GLU A 288 9.88 -44.54 -57.64
N GLY A 289 8.84 -43.70 -57.75
CA GLY A 289 8.60 -42.90 -58.96
C GLY A 289 9.52 -41.68 -59.10
N ALA A 290 10.33 -41.35 -58.09
CA ALA A 290 11.19 -40.16 -58.07
C ALA A 290 12.70 -40.47 -58.27
N ILE A 291 13.02 -41.66 -58.81
CA ILE A 291 14.41 -42.09 -59.07
C ILE A 291 15.18 -41.06 -59.88
N GLN A 292 16.32 -40.66 -59.34
CA GLN A 292 17.37 -39.92 -60.04
C GLN A 292 18.48 -40.90 -60.42
N GLU A 293 18.91 -40.89 -61.67
CA GLU A 293 20.06 -41.65 -62.19
C GLU A 293 21.23 -40.70 -62.41
N ILE A 294 22.41 -41.05 -61.90
CA ILE A 294 23.66 -40.31 -62.09
C ILE A 294 24.73 -41.25 -62.63
N ARG A 295 25.35 -40.86 -63.75
CA ARG A 295 26.53 -41.54 -64.29
C ARG A 295 27.81 -40.99 -63.67
N VAL A 296 28.50 -41.80 -62.87
CA VAL A 296 29.74 -41.44 -62.17
C VAL A 296 30.94 -42.07 -62.91
N PRO A 297 32.00 -41.31 -63.26
CA PRO A 297 33.14 -41.86 -64.00
C PRO A 297 33.93 -42.88 -63.16
N ASN A 298 34.55 -43.86 -63.82
CA ASN A 298 35.32 -44.92 -63.15
C ASN A 298 36.59 -44.45 -62.40
N THR A 299 37.01 -43.20 -62.61
CA THR A 299 38.07 -42.53 -61.84
C THR A 299 37.66 -42.23 -60.40
N GLU A 300 36.35 -42.16 -60.15
CA GLU A 300 35.73 -41.88 -58.86
C GLU A 300 35.14 -43.15 -58.25
N ASN A 301 35.00 -43.15 -56.92
CA ASN A 301 34.35 -44.22 -56.16
C ASN A 301 33.50 -43.68 -55.01
N SER A 302 33.24 -42.37 -55.05
CA SER A 302 32.42 -41.64 -54.10
C SER A 302 31.67 -40.53 -54.82
N TYR A 303 30.50 -40.15 -54.31
CA TYR A 303 29.67 -39.11 -54.92
C TYR A 303 28.94 -38.29 -53.88
N LEU A 304 28.90 -36.97 -54.07
CA LEU A 304 28.16 -36.04 -53.22
C LEU A 304 26.78 -35.77 -53.84
N ILE A 305 25.77 -36.48 -53.35
CA ILE A 305 24.37 -36.24 -53.72
C ILE A 305 23.95 -34.92 -53.06
N THR A 306 23.46 -33.94 -53.83
CA THR A 306 23.05 -32.61 -53.33
C THR A 306 21.59 -32.30 -53.70
N GLY A 307 21.01 -31.26 -53.09
CA GLY A 307 19.62 -30.86 -53.34
C GLY A 307 18.59 -31.78 -52.67
N LEU A 308 19.02 -32.54 -51.65
CA LEU A 308 18.16 -33.42 -50.87
C LEU A 308 17.29 -32.62 -49.90
N LYS A 309 16.15 -33.18 -49.49
CA LYS A 309 15.27 -32.57 -48.49
C LYS A 309 15.74 -32.93 -47.06
N PRO A 310 15.73 -32.01 -46.10
CA PRO A 310 16.07 -32.28 -44.70
C PRO A 310 15.16 -33.31 -44.03
N GLY A 311 15.68 -34.14 -43.14
CA GLY A 311 14.91 -35.13 -42.37
C GLY A 311 14.10 -36.12 -43.22
N VAL A 312 14.62 -36.46 -44.41
CA VAL A 312 14.03 -37.44 -45.34
C VAL A 312 14.99 -38.61 -45.50
N THR A 313 14.44 -39.82 -45.40
CA THR A 313 15.17 -41.06 -45.65
C THR A 313 15.26 -41.29 -47.16
N TYR A 314 16.47 -41.50 -47.67
CA TYR A 314 16.75 -41.83 -49.06
C TYR A 314 17.27 -43.25 -49.18
N ILE A 315 16.88 -43.94 -50.25
CA ILE A 315 17.52 -45.16 -50.73
C ILE A 315 18.57 -44.73 -51.76
N VAL A 316 19.78 -45.27 -51.63
CA VAL A 316 20.87 -45.07 -52.59
C VAL A 316 21.37 -46.44 -53.05
N GLN A 317 21.55 -46.59 -54.36
CA GLN A 317 22.00 -47.83 -55.01
C GLN A 317 23.12 -47.51 -56.00
N VAL A 318 24.10 -48.39 -56.16
CA VAL A 318 25.17 -48.22 -57.16
C VAL A 318 25.45 -49.51 -57.92
N GLN A 319 25.56 -49.40 -59.24
CA GLN A 319 25.92 -50.46 -60.19
C GLN A 319 27.21 -50.07 -60.92
N ALA A 320 28.01 -51.04 -61.34
CA ALA A 320 29.13 -50.85 -62.27
C ALA A 320 28.71 -51.28 -63.68
N VAL A 321 29.21 -50.59 -64.70
CA VAL A 321 28.95 -50.94 -66.12
C VAL A 321 30.26 -51.29 -66.81
N VAL A 322 30.29 -52.45 -67.50
CA VAL A 322 31.44 -52.94 -68.28
C VAL A 322 30.93 -53.39 -69.66
N LYS A 323 31.50 -52.86 -70.76
CA LYS A 323 31.04 -53.08 -72.15
C LYS A 323 29.51 -52.94 -72.34
N GLY A 324 28.89 -52.00 -71.61
CA GLY A 324 27.43 -51.77 -71.65
C GLY A 324 26.56 -52.74 -70.84
N ILE A 325 27.15 -53.70 -70.11
CA ILE A 325 26.43 -54.60 -69.20
C ILE A 325 26.53 -54.04 -67.77
N SER A 326 25.37 -53.82 -67.13
CA SER A 326 25.28 -53.43 -65.73
C SER A 326 25.43 -54.61 -64.78
N SER A 327 26.13 -54.40 -63.67
CA SER A 327 26.21 -55.34 -62.56
C SER A 327 24.94 -55.36 -61.69
N GLU A 328 24.86 -56.33 -60.79
CA GLU A 328 24.03 -56.23 -59.58
C GLU A 328 24.35 -54.95 -58.79
N SER A 329 23.37 -54.41 -58.07
CA SER A 329 23.53 -53.17 -57.30
C SER A 329 23.84 -53.42 -55.83
N ASP A 330 24.77 -52.65 -55.24
CA ASP A 330 24.85 -52.48 -53.78
C ASP A 330 23.87 -51.38 -53.34
N ARG A 331 23.31 -51.49 -52.13
CA ARG A 331 22.18 -50.66 -51.67
C ARG A 331 22.30 -50.27 -50.20
N ILE A 332 22.14 -48.98 -49.93
CA ILE A 332 21.99 -48.43 -48.57
C ILE A 332 20.71 -47.62 -48.39
N THR A 333 20.41 -47.33 -47.13
CA THR A 333 19.38 -46.37 -46.72
C THR A 333 20.03 -45.33 -45.80
N ALA A 334 19.80 -44.04 -46.07
CA ALA A 334 20.43 -42.94 -45.35
C ALA A 334 19.45 -41.79 -45.15
N THR A 335 19.37 -41.23 -43.95
CA THR A 335 18.48 -40.11 -43.63
C THR A 335 19.29 -38.82 -43.57
N THR A 336 18.83 -37.77 -44.24
CA THR A 336 19.41 -36.42 -44.12
C THR A 336 19.16 -35.83 -42.73
N ASP A 337 20.05 -34.96 -42.28
CA ASP A 337 19.88 -34.24 -41.01
C ASP A 337 18.63 -33.35 -41.04
N LEU A 338 18.14 -32.95 -39.87
CA LEU A 338 17.18 -31.85 -39.76
C LEU A 338 17.91 -30.51 -39.85
N SER A 339 17.43 -29.62 -40.73
CA SER A 339 17.91 -28.23 -40.78
C SER A 339 17.74 -27.52 -39.44
N GLY A 340 18.61 -26.54 -39.18
CA GLY A 340 18.48 -25.65 -38.04
C GLY A 340 17.17 -24.85 -38.11
N VAL A 341 16.63 -24.52 -36.95
CA VAL A 341 15.35 -23.81 -36.85
C VAL A 341 15.55 -22.33 -37.22
N GLU A 342 14.99 -21.87 -38.33
CA GLU A 342 15.27 -20.52 -38.85
C GLU A 342 14.53 -19.40 -38.10
N GLY A 343 15.23 -18.28 -37.92
CA GLY A 343 14.64 -17.02 -37.45
C GLY A 343 13.95 -17.16 -36.11
N VAL A 344 14.65 -17.71 -35.11
CA VAL A 344 14.26 -17.69 -33.69
C VAL A 344 14.35 -16.25 -33.18
N ARG A 345 13.27 -15.73 -32.58
CA ARG A 345 13.18 -14.35 -32.09
C ARG A 345 12.45 -14.30 -30.76
N VAL A 346 12.63 -13.20 -30.04
CA VAL A 346 11.74 -12.82 -28.92
C VAL A 346 10.65 -11.90 -29.47
N LEU A 347 9.40 -12.22 -29.19
CA LEU A 347 8.22 -11.41 -29.56
C LEU A 347 7.76 -10.48 -28.42
N GLY A 348 7.91 -10.94 -27.18
CA GLY A 348 7.44 -10.22 -26.00
C GLY A 348 8.16 -10.70 -24.74
N GLN A 349 8.20 -9.84 -23.74
CA GLN A 349 8.88 -10.06 -22.45
C GLN A 349 7.92 -9.58 -21.34
N THR A 350 8.02 -10.21 -20.17
CA THR A 350 7.45 -9.73 -18.90
C THR A 350 8.53 -9.87 -17.82
N GLU A 351 8.20 -9.52 -16.58
CA GLU A 351 9.10 -9.73 -15.44
C GLU A 351 9.38 -11.22 -15.13
N ASP A 352 8.56 -12.13 -15.62
CA ASP A 352 8.60 -13.57 -15.28
C ASP A 352 8.47 -14.50 -16.49
N SER A 353 8.38 -13.95 -17.71
CA SER A 353 8.21 -14.72 -18.93
C SER A 353 8.89 -14.10 -20.15
N ILE A 354 9.25 -14.95 -21.11
CA ILE A 354 9.75 -14.55 -22.43
C ILE A 354 8.96 -15.33 -23.48
N GLN A 355 8.26 -14.61 -24.35
CA GLN A 355 7.60 -15.17 -25.52
C GLN A 355 8.57 -15.19 -26.69
N VAL A 356 8.88 -16.38 -27.19
CA VAL A 356 9.74 -16.62 -28.36
C VAL A 356 8.96 -17.23 -29.50
N ASP A 357 9.41 -16.98 -30.72
CA ASP A 357 8.87 -17.63 -31.91
C ASP A 357 9.95 -18.05 -32.90
N TRP A 358 9.62 -18.99 -33.77
CA TRP A 358 10.52 -19.48 -34.81
C TRP A 358 9.78 -19.99 -36.04
N LYS A 359 10.48 -20.06 -37.18
CA LYS A 359 9.89 -20.56 -38.44
C LYS A 359 9.78 -22.07 -38.36
N ASN A 360 8.61 -22.61 -38.70
CA ASN A 360 8.46 -24.05 -38.82
C ASN A 360 9.21 -24.55 -40.06
N PRO A 361 10.02 -25.63 -39.95
CA PRO A 361 10.68 -26.21 -41.11
C PRO A 361 9.64 -26.81 -42.07
N GLU A 362 10.00 -26.89 -43.35
CA GLU A 362 9.19 -27.52 -44.40
C GLU A 362 9.00 -29.01 -44.13
N THR A 363 10.05 -29.66 -43.61
CA THR A 363 9.98 -31.04 -43.13
C THR A 363 9.11 -31.12 -41.88
N GLU A 364 8.16 -32.06 -41.88
CA GLU A 364 7.39 -32.40 -40.68
C GLU A 364 8.32 -32.97 -39.58
N VAL A 365 8.15 -32.45 -38.36
CA VAL A 365 8.94 -32.75 -37.16
C VAL A 365 8.00 -32.99 -35.99
N ASP A 366 8.39 -33.86 -35.06
CA ASP A 366 7.52 -34.35 -33.98
C ASP A 366 7.29 -33.26 -32.93
N TYR A 367 8.38 -32.60 -32.52
CA TYR A 367 8.37 -31.47 -31.59
C TYR A 367 9.67 -30.66 -31.69
N PHE A 368 9.71 -29.52 -31.00
CA PHE A 368 10.91 -28.72 -30.79
C PHE A 368 11.39 -28.88 -29.35
N LYS A 369 12.67 -29.17 -29.18
CA LYS A 369 13.38 -29.20 -27.90
C LYS A 369 13.87 -27.78 -27.61
N LEU A 370 13.21 -27.11 -26.68
CA LEU A 370 13.55 -25.76 -26.23
C LEU A 370 14.37 -25.86 -24.93
N ARG A 371 15.47 -25.12 -24.87
CA ARG A 371 16.31 -24.99 -23.68
C ARG A 371 16.47 -23.51 -23.35
N HIS A 372 16.30 -23.15 -22.09
CA HIS A 372 16.67 -21.82 -21.58
C HIS A 372 17.65 -21.96 -20.42
N ALA A 373 18.70 -21.14 -20.44
CA ALA A 373 19.77 -21.10 -19.44
C ALA A 373 19.83 -19.72 -18.80
N SER A 374 19.86 -19.67 -17.45
CA SER A 374 20.14 -18.44 -16.70
C SER A 374 21.65 -18.15 -16.64
N PRO A 375 22.08 -16.94 -16.25
CA PRO A 375 23.50 -16.60 -16.11
C PRO A 375 24.23 -17.46 -15.05
N ASP A 376 23.49 -17.95 -14.05
CA ASP A 376 23.99 -18.84 -12.99
C ASP A 376 24.26 -20.29 -13.48
N GLY A 377 24.00 -20.58 -14.76
CA GLY A 377 24.17 -21.91 -15.34
C GLY A 377 23.01 -22.88 -15.08
N HIS A 378 21.90 -22.43 -14.48
CA HIS A 378 20.69 -23.25 -14.38
C HIS A 378 20.03 -23.37 -15.75
N GLU A 379 20.09 -24.55 -16.35
CA GLU A 379 19.39 -24.89 -17.60
C GLU A 379 18.07 -25.62 -17.31
N LYS A 380 17.03 -25.29 -18.09
CA LYS A 380 15.74 -26.01 -18.10
C LYS A 380 15.32 -26.34 -19.53
N LEU A 381 14.75 -27.53 -19.69
CA LEU A 381 14.35 -28.13 -20.97
C LEU A 381 12.84 -28.28 -21.06
N GLU A 382 12.27 -27.94 -22.22
CA GLU A 382 10.85 -28.02 -22.51
C GLU A 382 10.63 -28.59 -23.92
N ASN A 383 9.66 -29.50 -24.07
CA ASN A 383 9.26 -30.05 -25.37
C ASN A 383 8.04 -29.28 -25.88
N VAL A 384 8.20 -28.55 -26.99
CA VAL A 384 7.18 -27.68 -27.57
C VAL A 384 6.63 -28.33 -28.83
N ALA A 385 5.32 -28.60 -28.88
CA ALA A 385 4.66 -29.16 -30.06
C ALA A 385 4.71 -28.19 -31.25
N ARG A 386 4.79 -28.73 -32.48
CA ARG A 386 4.77 -27.92 -33.71
C ARG A 386 3.39 -27.28 -33.92
N SER A 387 3.35 -25.97 -34.11
CA SER A 387 2.13 -25.24 -34.48
C SER A 387 1.63 -25.64 -35.88
N GLN A 388 0.32 -25.50 -36.11
CA GLN A 388 -0.29 -25.61 -37.45
C GLN A 388 0.02 -24.39 -38.34
N GLU A 389 0.43 -23.27 -37.75
CA GLU A 389 0.82 -22.05 -38.46
C GLU A 389 2.24 -22.14 -39.07
N ALA A 390 2.62 -21.14 -39.86
CA ALA A 390 3.96 -21.05 -40.45
C ALA A 390 5.09 -20.83 -39.42
N ARG A 391 4.74 -20.44 -38.18
CA ARG A 391 5.66 -20.23 -37.06
C ARG A 391 5.11 -20.92 -35.82
N THR A 392 6.00 -21.42 -34.97
CA THR A 392 5.64 -21.87 -33.62
C THR A 392 6.00 -20.76 -32.64
N VAL A 393 5.07 -20.44 -31.75
CA VAL A 393 5.22 -19.45 -30.69
C VAL A 393 5.15 -20.19 -29.35
N HIS A 394 6.05 -19.89 -28.42
CA HIS A 394 6.05 -20.46 -27.07
C HIS A 394 6.36 -19.38 -26.04
N THR A 395 5.70 -19.45 -24.89
CA THR A 395 5.97 -18.55 -23.76
C THR A 395 6.66 -19.34 -22.65
N ILE A 396 7.93 -19.03 -22.42
CA ILE A 396 8.71 -19.56 -21.30
C ILE A 396 8.26 -18.82 -20.04
N ILE A 397 7.82 -19.55 -19.01
CA ILE A 397 7.26 -18.97 -17.77
C ILE A 397 8.05 -19.36 -16.51
N GLY A 398 7.97 -18.53 -15.47
CA GLY A 398 8.63 -18.78 -14.19
C GLY A 398 10.11 -18.38 -14.20
N LEU A 399 10.43 -17.31 -14.93
CA LEU A 399 11.77 -16.73 -15.01
C LEU A 399 11.98 -15.67 -13.91
N ASN A 400 13.24 -15.36 -13.63
CA ASN A 400 13.62 -14.32 -12.66
C ASN A 400 13.55 -12.93 -13.34
N PRO A 401 13.06 -11.87 -12.68
CA PRO A 401 13.05 -10.52 -13.22
C PRO A 401 14.42 -9.93 -13.55
N GLY A 402 14.47 -9.01 -14.51
CA GLY A 402 15.65 -8.26 -14.96
C GLY A 402 16.81 -9.10 -15.55
N THR A 403 16.60 -10.40 -15.73
CA THR A 403 17.63 -11.43 -15.96
C THR A 403 17.72 -11.80 -17.45
N GLU A 404 18.94 -11.94 -17.96
CA GLU A 404 19.20 -12.38 -19.34
C GLU A 404 19.22 -13.91 -19.43
N TYR A 405 18.53 -14.47 -20.42
CA TYR A 405 18.42 -15.90 -20.68
C TYR A 405 18.91 -16.23 -22.09
N GLN A 406 19.80 -17.23 -22.18
CA GLN A 406 20.19 -17.82 -23.46
C GLN A 406 19.16 -18.91 -23.82
N ILE A 407 18.46 -18.71 -24.93
CA ILE A 407 17.39 -19.59 -25.40
C ILE A 407 17.89 -20.35 -26.63
N THR A 408 17.71 -21.67 -26.64
CA THR A 408 18.11 -22.57 -27.72
C THR A 408 16.90 -23.37 -28.18
N VAL A 409 16.71 -23.50 -29.49
CA VAL A 409 15.63 -24.31 -30.09
C VAL A 409 16.25 -25.32 -31.06
N GLN A 410 15.86 -26.58 -30.94
CA GLN A 410 16.23 -27.69 -31.84
C GLN A 410 14.97 -28.40 -32.34
N ALA A 411 14.93 -28.79 -33.61
CA ALA A 411 13.86 -29.64 -34.15
C ALA A 411 14.18 -31.12 -33.89
N ILE A 412 13.16 -31.93 -33.55
CA ILE A 412 13.30 -33.36 -33.27
C ILE A 412 12.37 -34.17 -34.19
N LYS A 413 12.90 -35.26 -34.78
CA LYS A 413 12.11 -36.22 -35.56
C LYS A 413 12.65 -37.63 -35.36
N GLY A 414 11.88 -38.50 -34.70
CA GLY A 414 12.34 -39.81 -34.26
C GLY A 414 13.57 -39.68 -33.36
N SER A 415 14.68 -40.28 -33.79
CA SER A 415 15.99 -40.19 -33.11
C SER A 415 16.87 -39.01 -33.56
N ASN A 416 16.45 -38.24 -34.58
CA ASN A 416 17.30 -37.23 -35.21
C ASN A 416 17.07 -35.86 -34.55
N GLU A 417 18.14 -35.22 -34.08
CA GLU A 417 18.13 -33.84 -33.58
C GLU A 417 18.68 -32.88 -34.63
N GLY A 418 17.99 -31.76 -34.86
CA GLY A 418 18.45 -30.69 -35.73
C GLY A 418 19.51 -29.78 -35.08
N LYS A 419 20.20 -29.01 -35.93
CA LYS A 419 21.20 -28.02 -35.48
C LYS A 419 20.54 -27.01 -34.52
N PRO A 420 21.16 -26.68 -33.37
CA PRO A 420 20.62 -25.72 -32.43
C PRO A 420 20.64 -24.30 -33.00
N SER A 421 19.52 -23.61 -32.84
CA SER A 421 19.39 -22.18 -33.13
C SER A 421 19.26 -21.42 -31.82
N HIS A 422 20.03 -20.33 -31.67
CA HIS A 422 20.12 -19.56 -30.43
C HIS A 422 19.50 -18.17 -30.56
N THR A 423 18.94 -17.66 -29.47
CA THR A 423 18.56 -16.27 -29.29
C THR A 423 18.77 -15.87 -27.81
N THR A 424 18.83 -14.58 -27.51
CA THR A 424 18.85 -14.08 -26.13
C THR A 424 17.58 -13.29 -25.86
N GLY A 425 16.97 -13.56 -24.72
CA GLY A 425 15.82 -12.80 -24.21
C GLY A 425 16.10 -12.34 -22.80
N VAL A 426 15.58 -11.18 -22.44
CA VAL A 426 15.79 -10.59 -21.11
C VAL A 426 14.42 -10.36 -20.49
N THR A 427 14.21 -10.73 -19.24
CA THR A 427 12.97 -10.40 -18.54
C THR A 427 12.95 -8.92 -18.15
N ASP A 428 11.74 -8.35 -18.08
CA ASP A 428 11.55 -6.99 -17.58
C ASP A 428 11.98 -6.90 -16.10
N ILE A 429 12.31 -5.68 -15.67
CA ILE A 429 12.55 -5.38 -14.26
C ILE A 429 11.19 -5.34 -13.54
N ASP A 430 11.02 -6.12 -12.47
CA ASP A 430 9.80 -6.10 -11.69
C ASP A 430 9.61 -4.74 -10.99
N SER A 431 8.34 -4.31 -10.88
CA SER A 431 7.98 -3.09 -10.16
C SER A 431 7.70 -3.40 -8.70
N THR A 432 7.99 -2.46 -7.79
CA THR A 432 7.63 -2.65 -6.38
C THR A 432 6.12 -2.72 -6.19
N ASN A 433 5.66 -3.81 -5.56
CA ASN A 433 4.24 -4.07 -5.28
C ASN A 433 3.77 -3.39 -3.98
N TYR A 434 4.71 -2.84 -3.20
CA TYR A 434 4.44 -2.07 -1.99
C TYR A 434 5.07 -0.69 -2.13
N LEU A 435 4.22 0.33 -2.29
CA LEU A 435 4.62 1.74 -2.31
C LEU A 435 3.60 2.53 -1.48
N VAL A 436 4.07 3.12 -0.39
CA VAL A 436 3.21 3.87 0.54
C VAL A 436 3.86 5.18 0.96
N THR A 437 3.03 6.13 1.36
CA THR A 437 3.43 7.39 1.97
C THR A 437 3.18 7.35 3.48
N ARG A 438 4.12 7.88 4.25
CA ARG A 438 4.08 8.03 5.71
C ARG A 438 4.69 9.37 6.10
N ASP A 439 4.49 9.74 7.37
CA ASP A 439 5.09 10.94 7.99
C ASP A 439 4.90 12.21 7.13
N VAL A 440 3.67 12.35 6.61
CA VAL A 440 3.25 13.48 5.78
C VAL A 440 3.12 14.71 6.68
N THR A 441 3.71 15.82 6.24
CA THR A 441 3.66 17.12 6.91
C THR A 441 3.22 18.21 5.92
N GLU A 442 3.25 19.46 6.36
CA GLU A 442 3.04 20.65 5.52
C GLU A 442 4.06 20.79 4.36
N THR A 443 5.29 20.25 4.49
CA THR A 443 6.35 20.43 3.47
C THR A 443 7.16 19.17 3.14
N THR A 444 6.87 18.02 3.76
CA THR A 444 7.60 16.77 3.54
C THR A 444 6.67 15.55 3.45
N VAL A 445 7.10 14.53 2.70
CA VAL A 445 6.43 13.21 2.60
C VAL A 445 7.50 12.12 2.61
N THR A 446 7.40 11.14 3.52
CA THR A 446 8.27 9.96 3.48
C THR A 446 7.63 8.88 2.60
N VAL A 447 8.30 8.56 1.50
CA VAL A 447 7.90 7.48 0.58
C VAL A 447 8.64 6.21 0.99
N ILE A 448 7.95 5.08 1.09
CA ILE A 448 8.50 3.79 1.54
C ILE A 448 8.10 2.71 0.55
N TRP A 449 9.05 1.84 0.18
CA TRP A 449 8.82 0.74 -0.76
C TRP A 449 9.62 -0.53 -0.43
N GLU A 450 9.16 -1.66 -0.95
CA GLU A 450 9.91 -2.93 -0.90
C GLU A 450 10.92 -3.04 -2.04
N LYS A 451 12.07 -3.67 -1.78
CA LYS A 451 13.12 -3.92 -2.78
C LYS A 451 12.61 -4.88 -3.85
N VAL A 452 12.86 -4.56 -5.12
CA VAL A 452 12.48 -5.42 -6.27
C VAL A 452 13.35 -6.68 -6.32
N ARG A 453 12.86 -7.74 -6.97
CA ARG A 453 13.57 -9.03 -7.05
C ARG A 453 14.71 -9.00 -8.06
N ALA A 454 14.56 -8.22 -9.14
CA ALA A 454 15.65 -7.92 -10.06
C ALA A 454 16.82 -7.25 -9.32
N GLU A 455 18.04 -7.69 -9.60
CA GLU A 455 19.23 -6.93 -9.23
C GLU A 455 19.28 -5.66 -10.09
N VAL A 456 19.23 -4.48 -9.46
CA VAL A 456 19.10 -3.16 -10.11
C VAL A 456 20.19 -2.19 -9.64
N ASP A 457 20.44 -1.13 -10.41
CA ASP A 457 21.42 -0.09 -10.06
C ASP A 457 20.84 0.92 -9.07
N GLY A 458 19.52 1.13 -9.11
CA GLY A 458 18.80 2.06 -8.24
C GLY A 458 17.32 2.18 -8.57
N TYR A 459 16.70 3.19 -7.97
CA TYR A 459 15.33 3.62 -8.27
C TYR A 459 15.29 5.09 -8.69
N ILE A 460 14.29 5.43 -9.48
CA ILE A 460 13.93 6.79 -9.88
C ILE A 460 12.57 7.07 -9.23
N LEU A 461 12.53 8.01 -8.28
CA LEU A 461 11.29 8.60 -7.80
C LEU A 461 10.97 9.83 -8.65
N THR A 462 9.76 9.88 -9.21
CA THR A 462 9.22 11.07 -9.87
C THR A 462 8.01 11.53 -9.09
N TYR A 463 7.93 12.79 -8.65
CA TYR A 463 6.73 13.31 -7.97
C TYR A 463 6.24 14.58 -8.64
N SER A 464 4.92 14.71 -8.75
CA SER A 464 4.26 15.83 -9.41
C SER A 464 2.97 16.24 -8.70
N SER A 465 2.64 17.53 -8.75
CA SER A 465 1.33 18.06 -8.36
C SER A 465 0.56 18.55 -9.60
N ALA A 466 -0.77 18.68 -9.47
CA ALA A 466 -1.63 19.24 -10.53
C ALA A 466 -1.25 20.68 -10.94
N GLU A 467 -0.50 21.39 -10.12
CA GLU A 467 0.01 22.75 -10.38
C GLU A 467 1.23 22.79 -11.32
N GLY A 468 1.75 21.63 -11.75
CA GLY A 468 2.69 21.53 -12.88
C GLY A 468 4.18 21.46 -12.53
N SER A 469 4.57 21.35 -11.26
CA SER A 469 5.95 21.01 -10.89
C SER A 469 6.12 19.49 -10.83
N SER A 470 6.92 18.92 -11.74
CA SER A 470 7.42 17.54 -11.64
C SER A 470 8.91 17.56 -11.32
N GLN A 471 9.35 16.76 -10.35
CA GLN A 471 10.77 16.54 -10.06
C GLN A 471 11.12 15.06 -10.05
N GLU A 472 12.37 14.77 -10.36
CA GLU A 472 12.91 13.41 -10.47
C GLU A 472 14.17 13.26 -9.60
N ILE A 473 14.23 12.19 -8.83
CA ILE A 473 15.28 11.90 -7.85
C ILE A 473 15.76 10.46 -8.05
N GLN A 474 17.07 10.28 -8.17
CA GLN A 474 17.70 8.96 -8.17
C GLN A 474 18.10 8.55 -6.74
N VAL A 475 17.81 7.31 -6.38
CA VAL A 475 18.15 6.68 -5.09
C VAL A 475 18.81 5.32 -5.32
N GLY A 476 19.73 4.92 -4.45
CA GLY A 476 20.52 3.69 -4.62
C GLY A 476 19.71 2.40 -4.50
N ALA A 477 20.25 1.30 -5.05
CA ALA A 477 19.60 -0.02 -5.11
C ALA A 477 19.14 -0.62 -3.77
N ASP A 478 19.77 -0.22 -2.67
CA ASP A 478 19.46 -0.69 -1.31
C ASP A 478 18.54 0.27 -0.53
N ALA A 479 18.12 1.39 -1.13
CA ALA A 479 17.15 2.27 -0.52
C ALA A 479 15.74 1.64 -0.55
N THR A 480 15.06 1.67 0.59
CA THR A 480 13.64 1.26 0.78
C THR A 480 12.76 2.41 1.24
N SER A 481 13.33 3.62 1.37
CA SER A 481 12.61 4.82 1.78
C SER A 481 13.34 6.09 1.33
N TYR A 482 12.58 7.16 1.07
CA TYR A 482 13.11 8.49 0.78
C TYR A 482 12.17 9.57 1.30
N GLN A 483 12.71 10.63 1.91
CA GLN A 483 11.93 11.77 2.37
C GLN A 483 11.95 12.87 1.30
N LEU A 484 10.80 13.10 0.65
CA LEU A 484 10.57 14.26 -0.19
C LEU A 484 10.47 15.51 0.70
N THR A 485 11.13 16.59 0.29
CA THR A 485 11.19 17.86 1.03
C THR A 485 10.84 19.05 0.13
N SER A 486 10.63 20.23 0.74
CA SER A 486 10.29 21.46 0.03
C SER A 486 9.00 21.38 -0.81
N LEU A 487 8.05 20.57 -0.35
CA LEU A 487 6.70 20.49 -0.91
C LEU A 487 5.86 21.71 -0.48
N LYS A 488 4.80 22.02 -1.23
CA LYS A 488 3.84 23.07 -0.86
C LYS A 488 2.81 22.51 0.14
N PRO A 489 2.41 23.27 1.18
CA PRO A 489 1.30 22.89 2.06
C PRO A 489 -0.05 22.81 1.35
N GLY A 490 -0.90 21.87 1.78
CA GLY A 490 -2.27 21.70 1.26
C GLY A 490 -2.40 21.22 -0.18
N VAL A 491 -1.35 20.64 -0.78
CA VAL A 491 -1.30 20.21 -2.18
C VAL A 491 -1.23 18.69 -2.29
N LEU A 492 -2.01 18.12 -3.21
CA LEU A 492 -1.97 16.71 -3.58
C LEU A 492 -0.79 16.44 -4.53
N TYR A 493 0.06 15.50 -4.14
CA TYR A 493 1.18 14.99 -4.94
C TYR A 493 0.92 13.54 -5.34
N THR A 494 1.10 13.24 -6.62
CA THR A 494 1.22 11.87 -7.14
C THR A 494 2.71 11.53 -7.25
N ILE A 495 3.11 10.43 -6.61
CA ILE A 495 4.49 9.93 -6.58
C ILE A 495 4.55 8.63 -7.37
N PHE A 496 5.46 8.57 -8.33
CA PHE A 496 5.82 7.38 -9.09
C PHE A 496 7.21 6.89 -8.67
N ILE A 497 7.42 5.58 -8.68
CA ILE A 497 8.74 4.96 -8.56
C ILE A 497 8.95 3.96 -9.70
N ARG A 498 10.18 3.90 -10.20
CA ARG A 498 10.68 2.92 -11.18
C ARG A 498 12.03 2.40 -10.71
N ALA A 499 12.27 1.09 -10.81
CA ALA A 499 13.61 0.52 -10.65
C ALA A 499 14.36 0.57 -12.00
N TYR A 500 15.69 0.69 -12.00
CA TYR A 500 16.48 0.76 -13.23
C TYR A 500 17.76 -0.08 -13.23
N LYS A 501 18.14 -0.61 -14.39
CA LYS A 501 19.42 -1.29 -14.62
C LYS A 501 19.97 -0.90 -15.99
N GLY A 502 21.06 -0.12 -16.01
CA GLY A 502 21.53 0.58 -17.20
C GLY A 502 20.44 1.49 -17.77
N SER A 503 20.08 1.28 -19.04
CA SER A 503 19.00 2.00 -19.72
C SER A 503 17.60 1.37 -19.58
N ARG A 504 17.48 0.22 -18.90
CA ARG A 504 16.19 -0.46 -18.68
C ARG A 504 15.49 0.08 -17.44
N LEU A 505 14.16 0.22 -17.53
CA LEU A 505 13.28 0.70 -16.46
C LEU A 505 12.18 -0.33 -16.17
N SER A 506 11.78 -0.45 -14.91
CA SER A 506 10.54 -1.16 -14.54
C SER A 506 9.31 -0.36 -14.99
N ARG A 507 8.13 -0.99 -14.90
CA ARG A 507 6.85 -0.27 -14.89
C ARG A 507 6.79 0.71 -13.70
N ASN A 508 5.99 1.77 -13.82
CA ASN A 508 5.71 2.67 -12.71
C ASN A 508 4.87 1.96 -11.63
N SER A 509 5.30 2.05 -10.37
CA SER A 509 4.40 1.92 -9.22
C SER A 509 4.05 3.33 -8.72
N SER A 510 2.83 3.55 -8.22
CA SER A 510 2.32 4.89 -7.90
C SER A 510 1.56 4.96 -6.58
N THR A 511 1.74 6.07 -5.86
CA THR A 511 1.05 6.40 -4.61
C THR A 511 0.75 7.89 -4.56
N GLU A 512 -0.12 8.32 -3.65
CA GLU A 512 -0.49 9.72 -3.49
C GLU A 512 -0.27 10.17 -2.04
N ALA A 513 0.00 11.47 -1.86
CA ALA A 513 0.00 12.12 -0.56
C ALA A 513 -0.47 13.57 -0.70
N GLU A 514 -1.42 13.98 0.13
CA GLU A 514 -1.84 15.37 0.27
C GLU A 514 -1.12 15.97 1.47
N THR A 515 -0.24 16.96 1.25
CA THR A 515 0.49 17.63 2.32
C THR A 515 -0.46 18.33 3.28
N GLU A 516 -0.08 18.40 4.56
CA GLU A 516 -0.90 19.07 5.57
C GLU A 516 -1.08 20.57 5.26
N LEU A 517 -2.14 21.18 5.79
CA LEU A 517 -2.32 22.63 5.74
C LEU A 517 -1.32 23.27 6.72
N ASP A 518 -0.61 24.31 6.30
CA ASP A 518 0.29 25.04 7.19
C ASP A 518 -0.47 25.82 8.27
N ALA A 519 0.16 25.99 9.43
CA ALA A 519 -0.43 26.71 10.56
C ALA A 519 -0.27 28.23 10.38
N PRO A 520 -1.29 29.04 10.71
CA PRO A 520 -1.16 30.51 10.72
C PRO A 520 0.00 30.93 11.63
N THR A 521 0.88 31.81 11.17
CA THR A 521 2.04 32.26 11.95
C THR A 521 1.85 33.68 12.49
N ASN A 522 2.76 34.13 13.36
CA ASN A 522 2.75 35.48 13.94
C ASN A 522 1.39 35.90 14.55
N LEU A 523 0.77 34.97 15.29
CA LEU A 523 -0.48 35.21 16.01
C LEU A 523 -0.24 36.20 17.17
N LEU A 524 -0.76 37.42 17.01
CA LEU A 524 -0.60 38.53 17.94
C LEU A 524 -1.96 39.03 18.43
N VAL A 525 -2.02 39.46 19.69
CA VAL A 525 -3.16 40.18 20.26
C VAL A 525 -2.78 41.64 20.48
N ARG A 526 -3.67 42.55 20.10
CA ARG A 526 -3.53 44.01 20.18
C ARG A 526 -4.86 44.63 20.62
N GLU A 527 -4.86 45.93 20.93
CA GLU A 527 -6.07 46.71 21.20
C GLU A 527 -7.01 46.04 22.24
N VAL A 528 -6.42 45.52 23.32
CA VAL A 528 -7.13 44.84 24.40
C VAL A 528 -7.87 45.86 25.25
N THR A 529 -9.16 45.64 25.50
CA THR A 529 -10.00 46.43 26.40
C THR A 529 -10.48 45.57 27.59
N GLU A 530 -11.41 46.09 28.38
CA GLU A 530 -12.09 45.34 29.45
C GLU A 530 -13.03 44.24 28.89
N ASP A 531 -13.44 44.34 27.62
CA ASP A 531 -14.51 43.55 27.01
C ASP A 531 -14.22 43.06 25.58
N SER A 532 -13.05 43.38 25.01
CA SER A 532 -12.68 43.03 23.64
C SER A 532 -11.17 42.84 23.46
N ALA A 533 -10.78 42.14 22.40
CA ALA A 533 -9.38 42.01 21.98
C ALA A 533 -9.29 41.82 20.46
N MET A 534 -8.39 42.55 19.81
CA MET A 534 -8.09 42.37 18.39
C MET A 534 -6.99 41.32 18.22
N VAL A 535 -7.24 40.32 17.39
CA VAL A 535 -6.33 39.22 17.09
C VAL A 535 -5.91 39.33 15.63
N SER A 536 -4.63 39.11 15.34
CA SER A 536 -4.06 39.18 13.98
C SER A 536 -3.04 38.07 13.73
N TRP A 537 -2.98 37.53 12.50
CA TRP A 537 -2.08 36.45 12.09
C TRP A 537 -1.63 36.63 10.63
N ASP A 538 -0.51 35.99 10.29
CA ASP A 538 -0.03 35.91 8.91
C ASP A 538 -0.79 34.84 8.12
N ARG A 539 -1.03 35.13 6.83
CA ARG A 539 -1.75 34.25 5.91
C ARG A 539 -0.97 32.95 5.69
N VAL A 540 -1.67 31.83 5.69
CA VAL A 540 -1.12 30.51 5.30
C VAL A 540 -0.83 30.44 3.79
N GLN A 541 0.08 29.56 3.40
CA GLN A 541 0.46 29.29 2.02
C GLN A 541 -0.51 28.35 1.31
N ALA A 542 -1.09 27.39 2.04
CA ALA A 542 -2.12 26.51 1.51
C ALA A 542 -3.34 27.32 1.05
N GLU A 543 -3.90 26.96 -0.10
CA GLU A 543 -5.23 27.42 -0.49
C GLU A 543 -6.27 26.80 0.45
N ILE A 544 -7.09 27.64 1.09
CA ILE A 544 -7.98 27.30 2.21
C ILE A 544 -9.36 27.94 2.01
N ASP A 545 -10.39 27.41 2.68
CA ASP A 545 -11.75 27.97 2.66
C ASP A 545 -11.88 29.14 3.66
N GLY A 546 -11.12 29.08 4.75
CA GLY A 546 -11.17 30.06 5.82
C GLY A 546 -10.26 29.74 7.01
N TYR A 547 -10.39 30.55 8.05
CA TYR A 547 -9.81 30.29 9.36
C TYR A 547 -10.93 30.08 10.37
N ILE A 548 -10.69 29.21 11.35
CA ILE A 548 -11.47 29.17 12.57
C ILE A 548 -10.62 29.79 13.67
N LEU A 549 -11.22 30.72 14.41
CA LEU A 549 -10.69 31.26 15.64
C LEU A 549 -11.54 30.78 16.81
N SER A 550 -10.90 30.52 17.94
CA SER A 550 -11.60 30.26 19.20
C SER A 550 -10.83 30.89 20.35
N TYR A 551 -11.52 31.21 21.43
CA TYR A 551 -10.86 31.50 22.72
C TYR A 551 -11.35 30.55 23.80
N SER A 552 -10.54 30.34 24.82
CA SER A 552 -10.91 29.66 26.06
C SER A 552 -10.37 30.43 27.26
N SER A 553 -11.06 30.35 28.38
CA SER A 553 -10.65 30.92 29.66
C SER A 553 -10.94 29.95 30.80
N ALA A 554 -10.21 30.08 31.91
CA ALA A 554 -10.28 29.13 33.02
C ALA A 554 -11.63 29.09 33.75
N ASP A 555 -12.48 30.11 33.58
CA ASP A 555 -13.86 30.16 34.09
C ASP A 555 -14.89 29.49 33.15
N GLY A 556 -14.43 28.90 32.05
CA GLY A 556 -15.26 28.17 31.09
C GLY A 556 -15.87 29.05 29.98
N SER A 557 -15.51 30.33 29.89
CA SER A 557 -15.91 31.17 28.75
C SER A 557 -15.12 30.79 27.50
N SER A 558 -15.83 30.33 26.47
CA SER A 558 -15.28 30.01 25.14
C SER A 558 -16.29 30.31 24.04
N ASP A 559 -15.78 30.69 22.87
CA ASP A 559 -16.56 30.84 21.63
C ASP A 559 -15.72 30.37 20.43
N GLU A 560 -16.36 30.10 19.30
CA GLU A 560 -15.70 29.66 18.05
C GLU A 560 -16.34 30.36 16.84
N VAL A 561 -15.51 30.99 16.01
CA VAL A 561 -15.94 31.80 14.87
C VAL A 561 -15.13 31.44 13.63
N GLN A 562 -15.83 31.29 12.50
CA GLN A 562 -15.22 31.08 11.19
C GLN A 562 -15.16 32.41 10.42
N VAL A 563 -14.00 32.69 9.82
CA VAL A 563 -13.74 33.85 8.94
C VAL A 563 -13.23 33.38 7.58
N GLY A 564 -13.35 34.23 6.55
CA GLY A 564 -12.95 33.88 5.18
C GLY A 564 -11.44 33.76 4.98
N ALA A 565 -11.02 33.10 3.89
CA ALA A 565 -9.63 32.80 3.57
C ALA A 565 -8.69 34.03 3.42
N ASP A 566 -9.24 35.21 3.14
CA ASP A 566 -8.49 36.47 3.04
C ASP A 566 -8.41 37.25 4.37
N SER A 567 -9.04 36.76 5.44
CA SER A 567 -9.00 37.42 6.76
C SER A 567 -7.65 37.16 7.45
N THR A 568 -7.04 38.23 7.95
CA THR A 568 -5.79 38.22 8.75
C THR A 568 -5.94 38.87 10.12
N SER A 569 -7.16 39.31 10.47
CA SER A 569 -7.52 39.80 11.80
C SER A 569 -8.98 39.58 12.14
N TYR A 570 -9.28 39.57 13.44
CA TYR A 570 -10.64 39.46 13.98
C TYR A 570 -10.71 40.08 15.39
N GLN A 571 -11.82 40.75 15.71
CA GLN A 571 -12.04 41.32 17.04
C GLN A 571 -13.03 40.47 17.84
N PHE A 572 -12.55 39.83 18.90
CA PHE A 572 -13.44 39.24 19.90
C PHE A 572 -14.06 40.34 20.76
N THR A 573 -15.36 40.22 21.05
CA THR A 573 -16.14 41.19 21.84
C THR A 573 -17.01 40.44 22.86
N GLY A 574 -17.47 41.13 23.91
CA GLY A 574 -18.23 40.50 25.00
C GLY A 574 -17.37 39.63 25.94
N LEU A 575 -16.06 39.85 25.95
CA LEU A 575 -15.14 39.23 26.90
C LEU A 575 -15.39 39.77 28.31
N ARG A 576 -14.92 39.04 29.34
CA ARG A 576 -15.06 39.44 30.74
C ARG A 576 -13.86 40.28 31.18
N PRO A 577 -14.05 41.35 31.97
CA PRO A 577 -12.94 42.15 32.50
C PRO A 577 -11.99 41.37 33.41
N GLY A 578 -10.68 41.61 33.26
CA GLY A 578 -9.62 41.02 34.08
C GLY A 578 -9.52 39.50 34.02
N VAL A 579 -9.87 38.86 32.90
CA VAL A 579 -9.79 37.40 32.68
C VAL A 579 -8.71 37.08 31.64
N THR A 580 -7.93 36.02 31.90
CA THR A 580 -6.94 35.49 30.94
C THR A 580 -7.63 34.58 29.93
N TYR A 581 -7.41 34.85 28.66
CA TYR A 581 -7.91 34.11 27.51
C TYR A 581 -6.76 33.51 26.71
N THR A 582 -6.84 32.20 26.46
CA THR A 582 -6.03 31.52 25.44
C THR A 582 -6.77 31.61 24.12
N VAL A 583 -6.15 32.20 23.10
CA VAL A 583 -6.73 32.39 21.76
C VAL A 583 -6.05 31.41 20.79
N TYR A 584 -6.87 30.68 20.05
CA TYR A 584 -6.46 29.72 19.03
C TYR A 584 -6.88 30.20 17.64
N VAL A 585 -6.04 29.99 16.63
CA VAL A 585 -6.38 30.16 15.21
C VAL A 585 -5.82 28.98 14.41
N TRP A 586 -6.64 28.42 13.52
CA TRP A 586 -6.22 27.40 12.56
C TRP A 586 -6.94 27.60 11.22
N ALA A 587 -6.31 27.14 10.15
CA ALA A 587 -6.89 27.18 8.81
C ALA A 587 -7.73 25.92 8.53
N ILE A 588 -8.71 26.03 7.64
CA ILE A 588 -9.59 24.93 7.24
C ILE A 588 -9.76 24.83 5.72
N LYS A 589 -9.86 23.59 5.22
CA LYS A 589 -10.21 23.27 3.81
C LYS A 589 -11.08 22.01 3.79
N GLY A 590 -12.36 22.14 3.46
CA GLY A 590 -13.35 21.08 3.58
C GLY A 590 -13.44 20.55 5.02
N SER A 591 -13.11 19.27 5.21
CA SER A 591 -13.03 18.63 6.53
C SER A 591 -11.62 18.67 7.16
N ARG A 592 -10.62 19.19 6.45
CA ARG A 592 -9.22 19.27 6.89
C ARG A 592 -8.97 20.55 7.69
N SER A 593 -8.07 20.48 8.67
CA SER A 593 -7.63 21.63 9.47
C SER A 593 -6.11 21.62 9.63
N SER A 594 -5.50 22.81 9.74
CA SER A 594 -4.09 22.91 10.15
C SER A 594 -3.94 22.82 11.68
N ARG A 595 -2.70 22.73 12.14
CA ARG A 595 -2.38 22.76 13.58
C ARG A 595 -2.83 24.10 14.18
N LYS A 596 -3.35 24.08 15.41
CA LYS A 596 -3.78 25.29 16.12
C LYS A 596 -2.57 26.12 16.56
N THR A 597 -2.46 27.33 16.06
CA THR A 597 -1.57 28.35 16.63
C THR A 597 -2.26 29.01 17.81
N THR A 598 -1.53 29.22 18.90
CA THR A 598 -2.10 29.70 20.17
C THR A 598 -1.30 30.87 20.74
N THR A 599 -2.00 31.78 21.42
CA THR A 599 -1.42 32.91 22.16
C THR A 599 -2.28 33.23 23.38
N GLU A 600 -1.75 33.95 24.36
CA GLU A 600 -2.47 34.33 25.58
C GLU A 600 -2.60 35.84 25.70
N THR A 601 -3.75 36.29 26.19
CA THR A 601 -4.02 37.69 26.52
C THR A 601 -4.84 37.77 27.80
N GLU A 602 -4.87 38.92 28.45
CA GLU A 602 -5.67 39.15 29.65
C GLU A 602 -6.32 40.54 29.55
N THR A 603 -7.65 40.56 29.56
CA THR A 603 -8.46 41.78 29.43
C THR A 603 -8.17 42.80 30.51
N GLU A 604 -8.46 44.07 30.21
CA GLU A 604 -8.29 45.16 31.20
C GLU A 604 -9.26 45.00 32.38
N ILE A 605 -8.95 45.67 33.49
CA ILE A 605 -9.81 45.74 34.68
C ILE A 605 -10.88 46.81 34.42
N ASP A 606 -12.17 46.46 34.51
CA ASP A 606 -13.24 47.45 34.37
C ASP A 606 -13.23 48.47 35.52
N ALA A 607 -13.70 49.68 35.25
CA ALA A 607 -13.68 50.75 36.25
C ALA A 607 -14.85 50.59 37.25
N PRO A 608 -14.65 50.96 38.55
CA PRO A 608 -15.74 51.05 39.52
C PRO A 608 -16.86 51.97 39.03
N LYS A 609 -18.12 51.58 39.23
CA LYS A 609 -19.28 52.29 38.66
C LYS A 609 -20.00 53.10 39.73
N ASN A 610 -20.79 54.10 39.35
CA ASN A 610 -21.65 54.87 40.25
C ASN A 610 -20.94 55.61 41.41
N LEU A 611 -19.69 56.06 41.24
CA LEU A 611 -18.97 56.83 42.25
C LEU A 611 -19.71 58.15 42.58
N LYS A 612 -20.15 58.32 43.83
CA LYS A 612 -20.91 59.49 44.29
C LYS A 612 -20.69 59.82 45.76
N ALA A 613 -20.80 61.10 46.10
CA ALA A 613 -20.83 61.58 47.48
C ALA A 613 -22.24 61.52 48.08
N VAL A 614 -22.33 61.16 49.37
CA VAL A 614 -23.54 61.07 50.19
C VAL A 614 -23.25 61.60 51.61
N ASP A 615 -24.27 61.99 52.37
CA ASP A 615 -24.13 62.54 53.74
C ASP A 615 -23.06 63.67 53.85
N VAL A 616 -23.12 64.61 52.91
CA VAL A 616 -22.19 65.75 52.82
C VAL A 616 -22.54 66.81 53.87
N LYS A 617 -21.55 67.15 54.71
CA LYS A 617 -21.63 68.08 55.83
C LYS A 617 -20.68 69.27 55.62
N SER A 618 -20.47 70.08 56.65
CA SER A 618 -19.54 71.21 56.63
C SER A 618 -18.07 70.81 56.74
N ASP A 619 -17.75 69.63 57.28
CA ASP A 619 -16.38 69.15 57.54
C ASP A 619 -16.13 67.69 57.11
N SER A 620 -17.12 67.05 56.48
CA SER A 620 -17.13 65.61 56.20
C SER A 620 -18.09 65.24 55.07
N ALA A 621 -17.87 64.09 54.43
CA ALA A 621 -18.71 63.53 53.39
C ALA A 621 -18.44 62.03 53.27
N ALA A 622 -19.45 61.21 52.98
CA ALA A 622 -19.24 59.81 52.61
C ALA A 622 -19.22 59.65 51.09
N LEU A 623 -18.49 58.65 50.59
CA LEU A 623 -18.40 58.28 49.18
C LEU A 623 -18.87 56.85 49.02
N THR A 624 -19.53 56.54 47.91
CA THR A 624 -20.06 55.20 47.60
C THR A 624 -19.84 54.87 46.12
N TRP A 625 -19.59 53.60 45.80
CA TRP A 625 -19.43 53.08 44.44
C TRP A 625 -19.92 51.64 44.32
N THR A 626 -19.99 51.15 43.09
CA THR A 626 -20.24 49.75 42.73
C THR A 626 -18.90 49.10 42.36
N PRO A 627 -18.56 47.90 42.89
CA PRO A 627 -17.36 47.18 42.50
C PRO A 627 -17.28 46.88 41.00
N PRO A 628 -16.05 46.76 40.45
CA PRO A 628 -15.84 46.21 39.11
C PRO A 628 -16.22 44.72 39.04
N GLN A 629 -16.39 44.19 37.82
CA GLN A 629 -16.59 42.76 37.59
C GLN A 629 -15.28 41.98 37.65
N ALA A 630 -14.17 42.60 37.21
CA ALA A 630 -12.84 42.02 37.33
C ALA A 630 -12.49 41.73 38.80
N GLN A 631 -11.84 40.59 39.05
CA GLN A 631 -11.23 40.34 40.35
C GLN A 631 -10.08 41.32 40.59
N ILE A 632 -10.14 42.05 41.70
CA ILE A 632 -9.20 43.10 42.09
C ILE A 632 -8.60 42.82 43.48
N ASP A 633 -7.46 43.41 43.78
CA ASP A 633 -6.86 43.41 45.11
C ASP A 633 -7.43 44.52 45.99
N GLY A 634 -7.75 45.67 45.36
CA GLY A 634 -8.18 46.87 46.08
C GLY A 634 -8.47 48.07 45.20
N TYR A 635 -8.63 49.22 45.86
CA TYR A 635 -8.84 50.52 45.22
C TYR A 635 -7.86 51.58 45.74
N VAL A 636 -7.56 52.57 44.89
CA VAL A 636 -6.89 53.82 45.27
C VAL A 636 -7.88 54.97 45.06
N LEU A 637 -8.18 55.72 46.11
CA LEU A 637 -9.04 56.90 46.08
C LEU A 637 -8.19 58.13 46.39
N SER A 638 -8.22 59.12 45.51
CA SER A 638 -7.48 60.37 45.67
C SER A 638 -8.46 61.55 45.68
N TYR A 639 -8.39 62.42 46.68
CA TYR A 639 -9.29 63.58 46.79
C TYR A 639 -8.54 64.88 47.09
N ARG A 640 -9.02 65.98 46.50
CA ARG A 640 -8.44 67.33 46.66
C ARG A 640 -9.50 68.41 46.50
N PRO A 641 -9.32 69.62 47.08
CA PRO A 641 -10.06 70.79 46.66
C PRO A 641 -9.85 71.06 45.16
N GLU A 642 -10.90 71.45 44.47
CA GLU A 642 -10.84 71.79 43.04
C GLU A 642 -9.90 72.99 42.79
N ASP A 643 -9.93 73.97 43.71
CA ASP A 643 -9.12 75.19 43.70
C ASP A 643 -7.64 75.00 44.10
N GLY A 644 -7.22 73.76 44.38
CA GLY A 644 -5.84 73.45 44.78
C GLY A 644 -5.42 73.98 46.16
N SER A 645 -6.36 74.45 46.99
CA SER A 645 -6.04 75.02 48.32
C SER A 645 -5.50 74.03 49.34
N MET A 646 -5.55 72.72 49.06
CA MET A 646 -4.91 71.66 49.83
C MET A 646 -4.27 70.64 48.89
N GLN A 647 -3.27 69.91 49.37
CA GLN A 647 -2.69 68.77 48.65
C GLN A 647 -3.69 67.64 48.47
N THR A 648 -3.49 66.83 47.42
CA THR A 648 -4.23 65.59 47.20
C THR A 648 -3.96 64.61 48.35
N VAL A 649 -5.03 64.07 48.93
CA VAL A 649 -4.96 63.01 49.92
C VAL A 649 -5.35 61.70 49.24
N GLU A 650 -4.49 60.71 49.34
CA GLU A 650 -4.73 59.36 48.80
C GLU A 650 -5.07 58.37 49.92
N LYS A 651 -5.94 57.41 49.62
CA LYS A 651 -6.31 56.31 50.50
C LYS A 651 -6.39 55.01 49.69
N ASN A 652 -5.88 53.93 50.29
CA ASN A 652 -5.96 52.58 49.73
C ASN A 652 -7.03 51.77 50.46
N PHE A 653 -7.69 50.88 49.72
CA PHE A 653 -8.83 50.09 50.14
C PHE A 653 -8.66 48.63 49.74
N VAL A 654 -9.35 47.73 50.44
CA VAL A 654 -9.44 46.32 50.04
C VAL A 654 -10.58 46.12 49.03
N ALA A 655 -10.51 45.06 48.23
CA ALA A 655 -11.49 44.77 47.18
C ALA A 655 -12.98 44.80 47.61
N GLY A 656 -13.26 44.43 48.86
CA GLY A 656 -14.61 44.39 49.42
C GLY A 656 -15.20 45.77 49.82
N ASP A 657 -14.38 46.83 49.84
CA ASP A 657 -14.84 48.16 50.23
C ASP A 657 -15.73 48.78 49.12
N THR A 658 -16.87 49.33 49.52
CA THR A 658 -17.84 50.02 48.64
C THR A 658 -18.22 51.42 49.12
N THR A 659 -17.69 51.83 50.28
CA THR A 659 -17.98 53.11 50.91
C THR A 659 -16.83 53.60 51.79
N ILE A 660 -16.63 54.92 51.90
CA ILE A 660 -15.76 55.55 52.90
C ILE A 660 -16.33 56.88 53.38
N SER A 661 -16.18 57.17 54.68
CA SER A 661 -16.31 58.52 55.23
C SER A 661 -15.01 59.33 55.16
N LEU A 662 -15.06 60.50 54.52
CA LEU A 662 -14.05 61.55 54.57
C LEU A 662 -14.37 62.55 55.69
N SER A 663 -13.32 63.07 56.34
CA SER A 663 -13.41 63.97 57.49
C SER A 663 -12.26 64.98 57.49
N GLY A 664 -12.47 66.15 58.10
CA GLY A 664 -11.48 67.23 58.10
C GLY A 664 -11.47 68.03 56.80
N LEU A 665 -12.60 68.05 56.09
CA LEU A 665 -12.80 68.84 54.89
C LEU A 665 -13.00 70.32 55.27
N ALA A 666 -12.61 71.22 54.37
CA ALA A 666 -12.77 72.66 54.56
C ALA A 666 -14.18 73.11 54.13
N THR A 667 -14.87 73.79 55.05
CA THR A 667 -16.24 74.32 54.87
C THR A 667 -16.38 75.19 53.61
N GLY A 668 -17.47 74.99 52.85
CA GLY A 668 -17.78 75.74 51.63
C GLY A 668 -16.89 75.41 50.43
N LYS A 669 -16.01 74.40 50.51
CA LYS A 669 -15.12 73.99 49.41
C LYS A 669 -15.72 72.89 48.54
N LYS A 670 -15.40 72.99 47.25
CA LYS A 670 -15.68 72.00 46.20
C LYS A 670 -14.51 71.03 46.10
N TYR A 671 -14.79 69.74 46.19
CA TYR A 671 -13.82 68.64 46.22
C TYR A 671 -13.96 67.77 44.98
N VAL A 672 -12.83 67.52 44.32
CA VAL A 672 -12.66 66.52 43.26
C VAL A 672 -12.18 65.22 43.90
N VAL A 673 -12.77 64.11 43.49
CA VAL A 673 -12.45 62.76 43.97
C VAL A 673 -12.27 61.84 42.78
N THR A 674 -11.14 61.14 42.71
CA THR A 674 -10.92 60.04 41.75
C THR A 674 -10.85 58.70 42.48
N LEU A 675 -11.26 57.63 41.80
CA LEU A 675 -11.15 56.24 42.26
C LEU A 675 -10.63 55.36 41.11
N ILE A 676 -9.72 54.46 41.43
CA ILE A 676 -9.10 53.49 40.51
C ILE A 676 -9.12 52.12 41.20
N ALA A 677 -9.53 51.07 40.50
CA ALA A 677 -9.38 49.69 40.97
C ALA A 677 -8.05 49.08 40.48
N TYR A 678 -7.48 48.14 41.22
CA TYR A 678 -6.19 47.55 40.87
C TYR A 678 -6.06 46.06 41.18
N ARG A 679 -5.22 45.37 40.39
CA ARG A 679 -4.72 44.02 40.65
C ARG A 679 -3.23 43.97 40.29
N GLY A 680 -2.36 43.70 41.25
CA GLY A 680 -0.90 43.76 41.09
C GLY A 680 -0.45 45.11 40.52
N SER A 681 0.15 45.08 39.32
CA SER A 681 0.56 46.28 38.56
C SER A 681 -0.54 46.86 37.65
N LYS A 682 -1.61 46.11 37.34
CA LYS A 682 -2.70 46.57 36.47
C LYS A 682 -3.65 47.54 37.20
N ARG A 683 -4.24 48.46 36.45
CA ARG A 683 -5.14 49.52 36.94
C ARG A 683 -6.34 49.63 36.02
N SER A 684 -7.52 49.91 36.58
CA SER A 684 -8.69 50.28 35.78
C SER A 684 -8.54 51.69 35.21
N LYS A 685 -9.46 52.07 34.31
CA LYS A 685 -9.69 53.49 33.99
C LYS A 685 -10.09 54.26 35.26
N VAL A 686 -9.75 55.54 35.30
CA VAL A 686 -10.07 56.44 36.42
C VAL A 686 -11.53 56.85 36.34
N VAL A 687 -12.26 56.77 37.45
CA VAL A 687 -13.59 57.39 37.61
C VAL A 687 -13.55 58.55 38.59
N GLU A 688 -14.31 59.60 38.30
CA GLU A 688 -14.28 60.87 39.01
C GLU A 688 -15.67 61.26 39.53
N THR A 689 -15.73 61.92 40.69
CA THR A 689 -16.93 62.58 41.20
C THR A 689 -16.56 63.87 41.93
N ILE A 690 -17.53 64.78 42.06
CA ILE A 690 -17.31 66.14 42.60
C ILE A 690 -18.43 66.50 43.58
N PHE A 691 -18.10 67.09 44.73
CA PHE A 691 -19.08 67.51 45.75
C PHE A 691 -18.68 68.82 46.45
N ILE A 692 -19.61 69.46 47.16
CA ILE A 692 -19.38 70.74 47.88
C ILE A 692 -19.82 70.61 49.34
N THR A 693 -18.96 70.99 50.28
CA THR A 693 -19.26 71.01 51.72
C THR A 693 -20.18 72.17 52.13
N VAL A 694 -21.01 71.97 53.15
CA VAL A 694 -22.09 72.90 53.56
C VAL A 694 -21.55 74.09 54.37
N GLU A 695 -22.04 75.32 54.13
CA GLU A 695 -21.67 76.53 54.89
C GLU A 695 -22.21 76.56 56.34
N ALA A 696 -21.53 77.29 57.23
CA ALA A 696 -21.90 77.42 58.65
C ALA A 696 -22.72 78.70 58.95
N ALA A 697 -23.80 78.57 59.72
CA ALA A 697 -24.77 79.64 59.94
C ALA A 697 -24.26 80.84 60.78
N TYR A 698 -23.41 80.60 61.79
CA TYR A 698 -22.83 81.64 62.65
C TYR A 698 -21.31 81.54 62.66
N HIS A 699 -20.62 82.37 61.88
CA HIS A 699 -19.15 82.30 61.73
C HIS A 699 -18.39 82.69 63.01
N PHE A 700 -18.93 83.64 63.80
CA PHE A 700 -18.36 84.08 65.09
C PHE A 700 -19.46 84.01 66.17
N PRO A 701 -19.75 82.83 66.73
CA PRO A 701 -20.86 82.68 67.65
C PRO A 701 -20.62 83.49 68.94
N MET A 702 -21.57 84.34 69.32
CA MET A 702 -21.45 85.19 70.51
C MET A 702 -21.78 84.47 71.84
N ASP A 703 -22.45 83.33 71.75
CA ASP A 703 -23.03 82.63 72.89
C ASP A 703 -23.18 81.12 72.59
N CYS A 704 -23.42 80.33 73.64
CA CYS A 704 -23.61 78.89 73.54
C CYS A 704 -24.86 78.49 72.73
N THR A 705 -25.87 79.37 72.60
CA THR A 705 -27.05 79.10 71.76
C THR A 705 -26.70 79.19 70.26
N GLN A 706 -25.79 80.09 69.86
CA GLN A 706 -25.28 80.16 68.48
C GLN A 706 -24.35 78.99 68.15
N ILE A 707 -23.52 78.55 69.09
CA ILE A 707 -22.71 77.31 68.95
C ILE A 707 -23.63 76.11 68.73
N MET A 708 -24.69 75.97 69.52
CA MET A 708 -25.68 74.90 69.38
C MET A 708 -26.39 74.94 68.01
N LYS A 709 -26.75 76.12 67.51
CA LYS A 709 -27.32 76.30 66.16
C LYS A 709 -26.36 75.94 65.02
N ASN A 710 -25.04 75.97 65.24
CA ASN A 710 -24.04 75.43 64.31
C ASN A 710 -23.90 73.88 64.41
N GLY A 711 -24.85 73.18 65.02
CA GLY A 711 -24.88 71.72 65.13
C GLY A 711 -23.96 71.13 66.21
N LYS A 712 -23.34 71.96 67.07
CA LYS A 712 -22.50 71.49 68.18
C LYS A 712 -23.36 71.23 69.42
N MET A 713 -23.85 69.99 69.55
CA MET A 713 -24.87 69.59 70.54
C MET A 713 -24.31 68.96 71.83
N LYS A 714 -22.99 68.88 72.02
CA LYS A 714 -22.36 68.29 73.22
C LYS A 714 -22.00 69.38 74.23
N SER A 715 -22.21 69.15 75.52
CA SER A 715 -21.72 70.05 76.56
C SER A 715 -20.19 70.00 76.66
N GLY A 716 -19.54 71.14 76.94
CA GLY A 716 -18.07 71.25 76.95
C GLY A 716 -17.56 72.68 76.80
N VAL A 717 -16.23 72.83 76.70
CA VAL A 717 -15.60 74.14 76.49
C VAL A 717 -15.64 74.53 75.01
N TYR A 718 -16.09 75.75 74.73
CA TYR A 718 -16.15 76.32 73.39
C TYR A 718 -15.64 77.77 73.38
N THR A 719 -15.19 78.23 72.20
CA THR A 719 -14.85 79.63 71.96
C THR A 719 -16.07 80.40 71.47
N ILE A 720 -16.42 81.48 72.18
CA ILE A 720 -17.38 82.51 71.73
C ILE A 720 -16.66 83.81 71.41
N TYR A 721 -17.33 84.72 70.71
CA TYR A 721 -16.80 86.02 70.28
C TYR A 721 -17.64 87.16 70.86
N VAL A 722 -17.09 87.88 71.84
CA VAL A 722 -17.84 88.90 72.57
C VAL A 722 -18.25 90.04 71.63
N ALA A 723 -19.54 90.40 71.65
CA ALA A 723 -20.13 91.43 70.78
C ALA A 723 -19.92 91.22 69.26
N ASN A 724 -19.84 89.96 68.82
CA ASN A 724 -19.60 89.55 67.42
C ASN A 724 -18.23 90.00 66.86
N ASP A 725 -17.28 90.31 67.74
CA ASP A 725 -15.94 90.76 67.36
C ASP A 725 -14.97 89.57 67.30
N ARG A 726 -14.50 89.22 66.09
CA ARG A 726 -13.52 88.15 65.85
C ARG A 726 -12.25 88.32 66.71
N ASN A 727 -11.90 89.56 67.06
CA ASN A 727 -10.70 89.87 67.84
C ASN A 727 -10.90 89.73 69.36
N LYS A 728 -12.10 89.32 69.82
CA LYS A 728 -12.43 89.11 71.24
C LYS A 728 -12.91 87.68 71.52
N PRO A 729 -12.08 86.66 71.27
CA PRO A 729 -12.40 85.28 71.64
C PRO A 729 -12.42 85.12 73.17
N MET A 730 -13.40 84.36 73.67
CA MET A 730 -13.51 83.97 75.07
C MET A 730 -13.84 82.49 75.13
N GLN A 731 -13.09 81.72 75.94
CA GLN A 731 -13.44 80.34 76.23
C GLN A 731 -14.49 80.31 77.34
N VAL A 732 -15.54 79.52 77.13
CA VAL A 732 -16.64 79.34 78.09
C VAL A 732 -17.08 77.88 78.12
N TYR A 733 -17.58 77.42 79.26
CA TYR A 733 -18.26 76.14 79.33
C TYR A 733 -19.71 76.29 78.87
N CYS A 734 -20.08 75.59 77.80
CA CYS A 734 -21.45 75.51 77.32
C CYS A 734 -22.13 74.23 77.84
N ASP A 735 -23.26 74.40 78.52
CA ASP A 735 -24.21 73.31 78.76
C ASP A 735 -25.24 73.29 77.61
N MET A 736 -25.18 72.22 76.81
CA MET A 736 -26.06 71.97 75.66
C MET A 736 -27.24 71.04 76.01
N THR A 737 -27.38 70.67 77.28
CA THR A 737 -28.28 69.62 77.78
C THR A 737 -29.36 70.16 78.72
N THR A 738 -29.02 70.99 79.70
CA THR A 738 -29.98 71.48 80.72
C THR A 738 -31.01 72.43 80.12
N ASP A 739 -32.31 72.23 80.42
CA ASP A 739 -33.42 73.11 80.02
C ASP A 739 -33.38 73.55 78.55
N GLY A 740 -33.11 72.60 77.65
CA GLY A 740 -33.02 72.82 76.20
C GLY A 740 -31.66 73.31 75.67
N GLY A 741 -30.65 73.41 76.54
CA GLY A 741 -29.27 73.73 76.16
C GLY A 741 -28.99 75.18 75.78
N GLY A 742 -27.76 75.42 75.32
CA GLY A 742 -27.29 76.73 74.90
C GLY A 742 -26.94 77.67 76.06
N TRP A 743 -26.72 77.14 77.26
CA TRP A 743 -26.35 77.90 78.46
C TRP A 743 -24.84 78.08 78.56
N LEU A 744 -24.42 79.26 78.97
CA LEU A 744 -23.03 79.62 79.28
C LEU A 744 -22.87 79.61 80.81
N VAL A 745 -22.13 78.64 81.33
CA VAL A 745 -21.86 78.52 82.78
C VAL A 745 -20.78 79.53 83.17
N PHE A 746 -21.05 80.37 84.18
CA PHE A 746 -20.11 81.36 84.69
C PHE A 746 -19.65 81.10 86.13
N GLN A 747 -20.32 80.20 86.85
CA GLN A 747 -19.89 79.66 88.12
C GLN A 747 -20.25 78.17 88.16
N ARG A 748 -19.32 77.33 88.60
CA ARG A 748 -19.57 75.91 88.93
C ARG A 748 -18.88 75.58 90.24
N ARG A 749 -19.60 74.87 91.11
CA ARG A 749 -19.08 74.25 92.32
C ARG A 749 -19.79 72.92 92.57
N ASN A 750 -19.00 71.87 92.75
CA ASN A 750 -19.44 70.47 92.68
C ASN A 750 -18.46 69.48 93.35
N THR A 751 -17.27 69.92 93.77
CA THR A 751 -16.27 69.05 94.42
C THR A 751 -15.72 69.62 95.73
N GLY A 752 -15.91 70.92 95.99
CA GLY A 752 -15.45 71.61 97.18
C GLY A 752 -13.94 71.78 97.32
N LYS A 753 -13.18 71.45 96.27
CA LYS A 753 -11.71 71.55 96.26
C LYS A 753 -11.21 72.97 96.08
N LEU A 754 -11.95 73.79 95.34
CA LEU A 754 -11.59 75.18 95.08
C LEU A 754 -12.15 76.07 96.18
N ASP A 755 -11.25 76.76 96.87
CA ASP A 755 -11.61 77.81 97.82
C ASP A 755 -12.18 79.04 97.08
N PHE A 756 -13.39 79.46 97.42
CA PHE A 756 -14.04 80.67 96.88
C PHE A 756 -13.86 81.90 97.79
N MET A 757 -13.12 81.82 98.90
CA MET A 757 -12.85 82.97 99.77
C MET A 757 -11.76 83.89 99.17
N LYS A 758 -12.06 84.45 98.00
CA LYS A 758 -11.13 85.23 97.17
C LYS A 758 -11.29 86.75 97.33
N ARG A 759 -10.22 87.45 96.98
CA ARG A 759 -10.10 88.91 96.99
C ARG A 759 -10.72 89.57 95.75
N TRP A 760 -10.98 90.87 95.81
CA TRP A 760 -11.64 91.67 94.76
C TRP A 760 -11.03 91.44 93.37
N ARG A 761 -9.70 91.48 93.27
CA ARG A 761 -8.98 91.28 91.98
C ARG A 761 -9.26 89.91 91.36
N GLN A 762 -9.33 88.86 92.17
CA GLN A 762 -9.58 87.49 91.71
C GLN A 762 -11.04 87.33 91.24
N TYR A 763 -12.01 87.86 92.00
CA TYR A 763 -13.41 87.89 91.55
C TYR A 763 -13.63 88.72 90.29
N THR A 764 -12.81 89.76 90.09
CA THR A 764 -12.83 90.61 88.89
C THR A 764 -12.33 89.83 87.66
N GLN A 765 -11.18 89.15 87.78
CA GLN A 765 -10.49 88.46 86.67
C GLN A 765 -11.02 87.06 86.36
N GLY A 766 -11.53 86.34 87.36
CA GLY A 766 -11.87 84.92 87.27
C GLY A 766 -10.82 84.02 87.93
N PHE A 767 -11.22 82.78 88.25
CA PHE A 767 -10.36 81.75 88.85
C PHE A 767 -10.99 80.35 88.72
N GLY A 768 -10.15 79.30 88.73
CA GLY A 768 -10.58 77.90 88.56
C GLY A 768 -10.55 77.42 87.11
N GLU A 769 -11.03 76.20 86.87
CA GLU A 769 -10.98 75.51 85.58
C GLU A 769 -12.39 75.30 85.01
N LEU A 770 -12.60 75.64 83.73
CA LEU A 770 -13.94 75.60 83.09
C LEU A 770 -14.60 74.20 83.11
N THR A 771 -13.81 73.13 83.26
CA THR A 771 -14.27 71.74 83.31
C THR A 771 -14.49 71.20 84.72
N ASP A 772 -14.08 71.92 85.77
CA ASP A 772 -14.26 71.57 87.19
C ASP A 772 -14.84 72.80 87.93
N GLU A 773 -14.38 73.15 89.13
CA GLU A 773 -14.86 74.34 89.84
C GLU A 773 -14.25 75.64 89.29
N PHE A 774 -15.08 76.67 89.08
CA PHE A 774 -14.61 77.99 88.61
C PHE A 774 -15.57 79.16 88.88
N TRP A 775 -15.02 80.36 88.74
CA TRP A 775 -15.71 81.64 88.59
C TRP A 775 -15.16 82.37 87.34
N LEU A 776 -16.02 82.72 86.40
CA LEU A 776 -15.63 83.28 85.09
C LEU A 776 -14.99 84.67 85.16
N GLY A 777 -15.20 85.41 86.25
CA GLY A 777 -14.72 86.79 86.42
C GLY A 777 -15.79 87.84 86.12
N LEU A 778 -15.92 88.83 87.00
CA LEU A 778 -16.94 89.89 86.90
C LEU A 778 -16.75 90.77 85.65
N GLU A 779 -15.51 90.95 85.16
CA GLU A 779 -15.27 91.65 83.89
C GLU A 779 -15.82 90.88 82.69
N ASN A 780 -15.65 89.56 82.66
CA ASN A 780 -16.18 88.69 81.61
C ASN A 780 -17.71 88.64 81.66
N ILE A 781 -18.29 88.47 82.85
CA ILE A 781 -19.76 88.47 83.04
C ILE A 781 -20.36 89.84 82.67
N HIS A 782 -19.67 90.95 83.00
CA HIS A 782 -20.05 92.28 82.54
C HIS A 782 -19.98 92.38 81.00
N ALA A 783 -18.87 91.96 80.37
CA ALA A 783 -18.70 92.05 78.92
C ALA A 783 -19.77 91.24 78.14
N LEU A 784 -20.19 90.08 78.67
CA LEU A 784 -21.27 89.27 78.09
C LEU A 784 -22.65 89.94 78.23
N THR A 785 -22.95 90.47 79.43
CA THR A 785 -24.28 91.04 79.75
C THR A 785 -24.45 92.51 79.37
N ASN A 786 -23.36 93.24 79.09
CA ASN A 786 -23.34 94.62 78.60
C ASN A 786 -23.51 94.69 77.06
N THR A 787 -24.49 93.95 76.55
CA THR A 787 -24.85 93.92 75.13
C THR A 787 -26.34 94.28 74.95
N SER A 788 -26.80 94.42 73.70
CA SER A 788 -28.23 94.58 73.39
C SER A 788 -29.04 93.31 73.69
N THR A 789 -28.39 92.16 73.78
CA THR A 789 -28.98 90.87 74.17
C THR A 789 -29.43 90.90 75.63
N LYS A 790 -30.71 90.61 75.88
CA LYS A 790 -31.20 90.33 77.23
C LYS A 790 -30.86 88.88 77.60
N TYR A 791 -30.25 88.67 78.76
CA TYR A 791 -29.96 87.34 79.29
C TYR A 791 -30.95 86.93 80.38
N GLU A 792 -31.25 85.64 80.46
CA GLU A 792 -31.75 85.01 81.67
C GLU A 792 -30.57 84.37 82.42
N VAL A 793 -30.60 84.42 83.76
CA VAL A 793 -29.65 83.71 84.63
C VAL A 793 -30.39 82.60 85.35
N ARG A 794 -29.80 81.40 85.34
CA ARG A 794 -30.25 80.21 86.03
C ARG A 794 -29.23 79.82 87.10
N PHE A 795 -29.74 79.55 88.29
CA PHE A 795 -29.02 78.99 89.44
C PHE A 795 -29.53 77.56 89.61
N ASP A 796 -28.69 76.56 89.41
CA ASP A 796 -28.99 75.16 89.73
C ASP A 796 -28.30 74.80 91.04
N LEU A 797 -29.04 74.16 91.94
CA LEU A 797 -28.66 73.90 93.35
C LEU A 797 -28.82 72.42 93.67
N GLY A 798 -27.95 71.88 94.52
CA GLY A 798 -28.04 70.49 94.96
C GLY A 798 -27.64 70.26 96.41
N LEU A 799 -28.25 69.20 96.97
CA LEU A 799 -27.88 68.61 98.25
C LEU A 799 -28.17 67.10 98.17
N GLY A 800 -27.15 66.26 98.18
CA GLY A 800 -27.24 64.82 97.97
C GLY A 800 -27.87 64.51 96.61
N SER A 801 -29.00 63.79 96.62
CA SER A 801 -29.80 63.50 95.44
C SER A 801 -30.84 64.58 95.10
N GLU A 802 -31.11 65.53 96.00
CA GLU A 802 -32.09 66.59 95.74
C GLU A 802 -31.52 67.68 94.82
N ARG A 803 -32.35 68.21 93.92
CA ARG A 803 -32.00 69.33 93.03
C ARG A 803 -33.13 70.35 93.00
N ALA A 804 -32.77 71.62 93.05
CA ALA A 804 -33.68 72.75 92.88
C ALA A 804 -33.03 73.82 92.00
N TYR A 805 -33.84 74.73 91.46
CA TYR A 805 -33.36 75.79 90.60
C TYR A 805 -34.15 77.09 90.73
N ALA A 806 -33.47 78.19 90.47
CA ALA A 806 -34.02 79.54 90.37
C ALA A 806 -33.59 80.16 89.04
N VAL A 807 -34.48 80.87 88.35
CA VAL A 807 -34.17 81.58 87.11
C VAL A 807 -34.75 82.99 87.15
N TYR A 808 -33.99 83.97 86.69
CA TYR A 808 -34.39 85.38 86.61
C TYR A 808 -34.21 85.87 85.18
N ASP A 809 -35.18 86.62 84.64
CA ASP A 809 -34.99 87.33 83.35
C ASP A 809 -34.21 88.65 83.52
N ASP A 810 -33.73 89.24 82.42
CA ASP A 810 -33.00 90.52 82.38
C ASP A 810 -31.76 90.63 83.30
N PHE A 811 -30.99 89.54 83.42
CA PHE A 811 -29.74 89.52 84.19
C PHE A 811 -28.66 90.39 83.55
N LYS A 812 -28.10 91.33 84.34
CA LYS A 812 -26.94 92.14 83.97
C LYS A 812 -26.05 92.43 85.17
N VAL A 813 -24.75 92.52 84.92
CA VAL A 813 -23.75 92.97 85.88
C VAL A 813 -23.23 94.34 85.44
N GLY A 814 -23.27 95.32 86.35
CA GLY A 814 -22.77 96.67 86.11
C GLY A 814 -21.25 96.72 85.86
N SER A 815 -20.75 97.88 85.44
CA SER A 815 -19.30 98.05 85.24
C SER A 815 -18.51 98.06 86.56
N ALA A 816 -17.19 97.94 86.49
CA ALA A 816 -16.29 98.07 87.64
C ALA A 816 -16.48 99.42 88.39
N LYS A 817 -16.80 100.51 87.69
CA LYS A 817 -17.13 101.82 88.28
C LYS A 817 -18.39 101.78 89.15
N GLN A 818 -19.33 100.89 88.83
CA GLN A 818 -20.55 100.62 89.60
C GLN A 818 -20.36 99.45 90.57
N LYS A 819 -19.12 99.03 90.84
CA LYS A 819 -18.78 97.88 91.72
C LYS A 819 -19.54 96.60 91.34
N PHE A 820 -19.69 96.36 90.02
CA PHE A 820 -20.37 95.19 89.48
C PHE A 820 -21.81 94.99 89.98
N LYS A 821 -22.54 96.11 90.13
CA LYS A 821 -23.95 96.15 90.57
C LYS A 821 -24.85 95.12 89.86
N LEU A 822 -25.55 94.31 90.64
CA LEU A 822 -26.52 93.32 90.15
C LEU A 822 -27.76 94.01 89.56
N THR A 823 -28.21 93.50 88.42
CA THR A 823 -29.56 93.71 87.88
C THR A 823 -30.16 92.36 87.53
N ILE A 824 -31.36 92.09 88.06
CA ILE A 824 -32.21 90.94 87.73
C ILE A 824 -33.66 91.39 87.55
N GLY A 825 -34.44 90.57 86.84
CA GLY A 825 -35.87 90.73 86.63
C GLY A 825 -36.70 89.74 87.45
N ASN A 826 -37.67 89.11 86.81
CA ASN A 826 -38.71 88.30 87.44
C ASN A 826 -38.20 86.88 87.74
N TYR A 827 -38.41 86.43 88.98
CA TYR A 827 -38.13 85.07 89.42
C TYR A 827 -39.07 84.02 88.80
N ARG A 828 -38.53 82.83 88.54
CA ARG A 828 -39.25 81.56 88.35
C ARG A 828 -38.39 80.39 88.83
N GLY A 829 -38.97 79.33 89.38
CA GLY A 829 -38.22 78.15 89.81
C GLY A 829 -38.88 77.45 91.00
N ASN A 830 -38.21 76.41 91.52
CA ASN A 830 -38.63 75.67 92.72
C ASN A 830 -37.71 75.87 93.94
N ALA A 831 -36.61 76.64 93.82
CA ALA A 831 -35.70 76.95 94.92
C ALA A 831 -36.14 78.12 95.83
N GLY A 832 -37.21 78.84 95.46
CA GLY A 832 -37.59 80.10 96.11
C GLY A 832 -36.69 81.28 95.71
N ASP A 833 -37.17 82.51 95.95
CA ASP A 833 -36.52 83.74 95.48
C ASP A 833 -35.56 84.33 96.53
N ALA A 834 -34.27 84.03 96.40
CA ALA A 834 -33.24 84.65 97.25
C ALA A 834 -32.67 85.95 96.65
N MET A 835 -32.60 86.08 95.32
CA MET A 835 -31.84 87.16 94.67
C MET A 835 -32.60 88.48 94.56
N ALA A 836 -33.94 88.50 94.54
CA ALA A 836 -34.69 89.76 94.45
C ALA A 836 -34.38 90.71 95.63
N TYR A 837 -34.07 90.16 96.80
CA TYR A 837 -33.59 90.90 97.97
C TYR A 837 -32.26 91.64 97.70
N HIS A 838 -31.38 91.02 96.90
CA HIS A 838 -30.06 91.51 96.49
C HIS A 838 -30.10 92.45 95.27
N GLN A 839 -31.28 92.73 94.70
CA GLN A 839 -31.44 93.57 93.52
C GLN A 839 -30.78 94.95 93.70
N GLY A 840 -30.01 95.37 92.68
CA GLY A 840 -29.35 96.67 92.67
C GLY A 840 -28.21 96.83 93.66
N ARG A 841 -27.69 95.75 94.25
CA ARG A 841 -26.52 95.81 95.14
C ARG A 841 -25.20 95.65 94.37
N PRO A 842 -24.14 96.36 94.77
CA PRO A 842 -22.78 96.07 94.30
C PRO A 842 -22.31 94.71 94.82
N PHE A 843 -21.24 94.17 94.23
CA PHE A 843 -20.60 92.95 94.72
C PHE A 843 -19.70 93.28 95.93
N THR A 844 -19.60 92.38 96.91
CA THR A 844 -18.78 92.55 98.12
C THR A 844 -17.82 91.38 98.30
N THR A 845 -16.55 91.66 98.59
CA THR A 845 -15.49 90.68 98.91
C THR A 845 -14.88 90.96 100.29
N ILE A 846 -14.13 90.00 100.84
CA ILE A 846 -13.37 90.15 102.11
C ILE A 846 -12.56 91.46 102.20
N ASP A 847 -12.02 91.94 101.07
CA ASP A 847 -11.14 93.11 100.97
C ASP A 847 -11.77 94.32 100.27
N SER A 848 -13.05 94.24 99.89
CA SER A 848 -13.83 95.36 99.36
C SER A 848 -15.27 95.23 99.85
N ASP A 849 -15.54 95.84 101.00
CA ASP A 849 -16.89 96.00 101.50
C ASP A 849 -17.66 97.03 100.64
N ASN A 850 -18.80 96.61 100.08
CA ASN A 850 -19.71 97.48 99.35
C ASN A 850 -21.18 97.25 99.78
N ASP A 851 -21.44 96.48 100.85
CA ASP A 851 -22.82 96.19 101.27
C ASP A 851 -23.39 97.29 102.19
N ILE A 852 -24.56 97.06 102.82
CA ILE A 852 -25.18 98.03 103.74
C ILE A 852 -25.34 97.53 105.18
N ALA A 853 -24.66 96.44 105.54
CA ALA A 853 -24.61 95.98 106.93
C ALA A 853 -23.64 96.84 107.76
N LEU A 854 -23.64 96.61 109.08
CA LEU A 854 -22.70 97.26 110.02
C LEU A 854 -21.26 96.73 109.90
N GLY A 855 -21.03 95.66 109.15
CA GLY A 855 -19.72 95.11 108.87
C GLY A 855 -19.76 94.10 107.72
N ASN A 856 -18.61 93.90 107.08
CA ASN A 856 -18.46 93.17 105.83
C ASN A 856 -19.12 91.78 105.84
N CYS A 857 -20.18 91.61 105.06
CA CYS A 857 -20.91 90.35 104.99
C CYS A 857 -20.12 89.23 104.29
N ALA A 858 -19.25 89.55 103.32
CA ALA A 858 -18.41 88.56 102.67
C ALA A 858 -17.33 87.99 103.61
N PHE A 859 -16.79 88.81 104.51
CA PHE A 859 -15.93 88.34 105.61
C PHE A 859 -16.73 87.46 106.57
N THR A 860 -17.87 87.95 107.06
CA THR A 860 -18.73 87.27 108.05
C THR A 860 -19.26 85.92 107.57
N HIS A 861 -19.59 85.81 106.29
CA HIS A 861 -20.20 84.62 105.67
C HIS A 861 -19.24 83.80 104.79
N HIS A 862 -17.95 84.10 104.81
CA HIS A 862 -16.92 83.31 104.08
C HIS A 862 -17.20 83.10 102.58
N GLY A 863 -17.82 84.08 101.92
CA GLY A 863 -18.14 84.01 100.49
C GLY A 863 -18.55 85.36 99.93
N ALA A 864 -18.01 85.73 98.77
CA ALA A 864 -18.29 87.01 98.14
C ALA A 864 -19.63 86.99 97.37
N TRP A 865 -20.47 88.01 97.54
CA TRP A 865 -21.80 88.07 96.95
C TRP A 865 -22.31 89.50 96.76
N TRP A 866 -23.46 89.65 96.12
CA TRP A 866 -24.19 90.92 95.98
C TRP A 866 -24.98 91.27 97.25
N TYR A 867 -24.34 91.29 98.42
CA TYR A 867 -25.03 91.44 99.70
C TYR A 867 -25.82 92.75 99.83
N LYS A 868 -26.95 92.68 100.54
CA LYS A 868 -27.72 93.86 100.96
C LYS A 868 -27.42 94.14 102.43
N ASN A 869 -28.24 93.64 103.34
CA ASN A 869 -27.89 93.55 104.75
C ASN A 869 -27.57 92.07 105.02
N CYS A 870 -26.40 91.67 104.54
CA CYS A 870 -25.98 90.27 104.41
C CYS A 870 -26.96 89.40 103.57
N HIS A 871 -27.13 88.13 103.93
CA HIS A 871 -27.48 87.03 103.01
C HIS A 871 -28.98 86.67 102.99
N LEU A 872 -29.50 86.38 101.80
CA LEU A 872 -30.50 85.30 101.58
C LEU A 872 -29.94 84.19 100.69
N ALA A 873 -28.83 84.45 99.99
CA ALA A 873 -28.01 83.44 99.34
C ALA A 873 -26.53 83.75 99.55
N ASN A 874 -25.72 82.69 99.55
CA ASN A 874 -24.27 82.75 99.49
C ASN A 874 -23.75 81.50 98.78
N LEU A 875 -23.83 81.48 97.45
CA LEU A 875 -23.35 80.33 96.65
C LEU A 875 -21.81 80.28 96.54
N ASN A 876 -21.14 81.30 97.05
CA ASN A 876 -19.69 81.42 97.12
C ASN A 876 -19.11 81.13 98.52
N GLY A 877 -19.94 80.64 99.46
CA GLY A 877 -19.55 80.27 100.82
C GLY A 877 -18.58 79.08 100.89
N LYS A 878 -18.20 78.67 102.10
CA LYS A 878 -17.34 77.49 102.29
C LYS A 878 -18.18 76.20 102.19
N PHE A 879 -17.72 75.19 101.48
CA PHE A 879 -18.42 73.90 101.47
C PHE A 879 -18.41 73.23 102.84
N GLU A 880 -19.46 72.46 103.11
CA GLU A 880 -19.70 71.68 104.33
C GLU A 880 -19.76 72.52 105.64
N ASP A 881 -19.69 73.85 105.54
CA ASP A 881 -19.69 74.74 106.70
C ASP A 881 -21.11 75.06 107.17
N ASN A 882 -21.66 74.19 108.01
CA ASN A 882 -23.02 74.34 108.57
C ASN A 882 -23.13 75.38 109.71
N ARG A 883 -22.08 76.18 109.94
CA ARG A 883 -22.16 77.35 110.84
C ARG A 883 -22.97 78.46 110.17
N HIS A 884 -23.63 79.29 110.98
CA HIS A 884 -24.62 80.29 110.54
C HIS A 884 -24.20 81.08 109.29
N SER A 885 -24.71 80.62 108.15
CA SER A 885 -24.59 81.25 106.83
C SER A 885 -23.18 81.30 106.25
N MET A 886 -22.23 80.55 106.82
CA MET A 886 -20.85 80.42 106.34
C MET A 886 -20.75 79.40 105.18
N GLY A 887 -21.73 78.50 105.10
CA GLY A 887 -21.87 77.47 104.07
C GLY A 887 -22.25 77.99 102.68
N VAL A 888 -22.16 77.14 101.66
CA VAL A 888 -22.81 77.38 100.36
C VAL A 888 -24.32 77.30 100.57
N ASN A 889 -25.07 78.41 100.55
CA ASN A 889 -26.47 78.38 100.97
C ASN A 889 -27.45 79.18 100.10
N TRP A 890 -28.72 78.78 100.17
CA TRP A 890 -29.88 79.41 99.53
C TRP A 890 -31.06 79.29 100.50
N GLU A 891 -31.31 80.37 101.24
CA GLU A 891 -32.20 80.38 102.41
C GLU A 891 -33.63 79.88 102.10
N PRO A 892 -34.29 80.30 101.00
CA PRO A 892 -35.65 79.88 100.70
C PRO A 892 -35.85 78.38 100.37
N TRP A 893 -34.77 77.59 100.21
CA TRP A 893 -34.86 76.16 99.88
C TRP A 893 -34.43 75.24 101.03
N LYS A 894 -33.25 75.50 101.61
CA LYS A 894 -32.63 74.64 102.64
C LYS A 894 -32.18 75.43 103.89
N GLY A 895 -32.59 76.69 104.00
CA GLY A 895 -32.15 77.59 105.06
C GLY A 895 -30.68 78.01 104.91
N HIS A 896 -30.17 78.65 105.95
CA HIS A 896 -28.80 79.20 106.01
C HIS A 896 -27.89 78.45 107.00
N LEU A 897 -28.34 77.31 107.53
CA LEU A 897 -27.60 76.43 108.47
C LEU A 897 -27.12 75.12 107.81
N MET A 898 -27.33 74.96 106.51
CA MET A 898 -26.96 73.75 105.77
C MET A 898 -26.24 74.15 104.49
N SER A 899 -25.00 73.70 104.33
CA SER A 899 -24.25 73.88 103.09
C SER A 899 -24.79 72.90 102.04
N LEU A 900 -25.12 73.46 100.87
CA LEU A 900 -25.31 72.74 99.62
C LEU A 900 -24.01 72.06 99.18
N ASP A 901 -24.11 70.97 98.43
CA ASP A 901 -22.98 70.23 97.84
C ASP A 901 -22.78 70.51 96.35
N TYR A 902 -23.73 71.21 95.72
CA TYR A 902 -23.68 71.59 94.32
C TYR A 902 -24.30 72.96 94.08
N THR A 903 -23.64 73.77 93.26
CA THR A 903 -24.20 74.98 92.67
C THR A 903 -23.60 75.25 91.29
N GLU A 904 -24.43 75.62 90.34
CA GLU A 904 -24.03 76.25 89.08
C GLU A 904 -24.80 77.54 88.85
N ILE A 905 -24.13 78.53 88.24
CA ILE A 905 -24.78 79.75 87.75
C ILE A 905 -24.45 79.90 86.27
N MET A 906 -25.50 79.98 85.45
CA MET A 906 -25.40 79.95 84.00
C MET A 906 -26.34 80.98 83.35
N ILE A 907 -25.96 81.52 82.19
CA ILE A 907 -26.73 82.52 81.44
C ILE A 907 -27.02 82.08 80.01
N ARG A 908 -28.16 82.54 79.48
CA ARG A 908 -28.56 82.30 78.08
C ARG A 908 -29.34 83.51 77.54
N PRO A 909 -29.24 83.84 76.24
CA PRO A 909 -30.09 84.85 75.62
C PRO A 909 -31.59 84.51 75.80
N VAL A 910 -32.38 85.50 76.23
CA VAL A 910 -33.84 85.35 76.36
C VAL A 910 -34.46 85.22 74.98
N ASN A 911 -34.98 84.03 74.67
CA ASN A 911 -35.71 83.77 73.43
C ASN A 911 -37.00 84.62 73.36
N THR A 912 -36.94 85.78 72.71
CA THR A 912 -38.08 86.69 72.50
C THR A 912 -39.25 86.03 71.76
N ALA A 913 -38.97 85.02 70.93
CA ALA A 913 -39.97 84.19 70.27
C ALA A 913 -40.88 83.40 71.24
N SER A 914 -40.39 83.06 72.44
CA SER A 914 -41.14 82.23 73.41
C SER A 914 -42.29 83.00 74.10
N ARG A 915 -42.13 84.31 74.35
CA ARG A 915 -43.17 85.14 74.99
C ARG A 915 -44.45 85.25 74.14
N LYS A 916 -44.35 85.33 72.79
CA LYS A 916 -45.52 85.31 71.89
C LYS A 916 -46.30 83.98 71.95
N LYS A 917 -45.61 82.82 72.00
CA LYS A 917 -46.30 81.52 72.13
C LYS A 917 -46.92 81.30 73.52
N ARG A 918 -46.34 81.86 74.60
CA ARG A 918 -46.90 81.74 75.95
C ARG A 918 -48.12 82.65 76.21
N SER A 919 -48.20 83.84 75.60
CA SER A 919 -49.42 84.67 75.70
C SER A 919 -50.61 84.08 74.93
N LEU A 920 -50.36 83.45 73.77
CA LEU A 920 -51.39 82.71 73.02
C LEU A 920 -51.93 81.51 73.80
N LYS A 921 -51.08 80.71 74.46
CA LYS A 921 -51.54 79.60 75.32
C LYS A 921 -52.34 80.05 76.56
N ARG A 922 -52.11 81.26 77.08
CA ARG A 922 -52.88 81.81 78.23
C ARG A 922 -54.21 82.48 77.82
N ARG A 923 -54.43 82.72 76.52
CA ARG A 923 -55.73 83.12 75.95
C ARG A 923 -56.57 81.95 75.43
N ALA A 924 -56.03 80.73 75.44
CA ALA A 924 -56.72 79.50 75.03
C ALA A 924 -57.04 78.57 76.22
N ALA A 925 -57.01 79.11 77.44
CA ALA A 925 -57.27 78.41 78.71
C ALA A 925 -57.93 79.36 79.72
N ALA A 926 -58.84 80.21 79.22
CA ALA A 926 -59.73 81.11 79.94
C ALA A 926 -61.06 81.15 79.18
#